data_AF-A0A523K2I9-F1
#
_entry.id   AF-A0A523K2I9-F1
#
_cell.length_a   1.000
_cell.length_b   1.000
_cell.length_c   1.000
_cell.angle_alpha   90.00
_cell.angle_beta   90.00
_cell.angle_gamma   90.00
#
_symmetry.space_group_name_H-M   'P 1'
#
loop_
_entity.id
_entity.type
_entity.pdbx_description
1 polymer ?
#
loop_
_entity_poly.entity_id
_entity_poly.type
_entity_poly.pdbx_seq_one_letter_code
_entity_poly.pdbx_strand_id
1 'polypeptide(L)'
;MADGISGASTLVPLDLPDIPKTFAILGSGETEDGKRVLVGFSPDHGGHAALAVLAHARRLHADEGFEGAVLAIAPQWSIAARRWLPLLGETPFPFRAVAASSLAEKGVAVEAEPPEPVVALPAHRVANRLARPADRELFLRALSALEGLAAKHGGAVRGAGECAELVLLARRVAQLRAGDDGVVLETLLPERSTTSLDSKGLAAAMDRLEGQLRKRLNDRRIIAGEEGHRTAALPGLAQTVGLRAVVTWPLGGSDSEVIDMVGIDAEGRPVLVAVRSRLDLAGLGEILDAILRLRPGLSLLFTDTPAPIRLDAPRLLLATAEVEDAVMRVLGALVFDHAVYNLEPQRGDGAGVSLREEGQGARPARASDGGRSRRRRPKRRGRGSSGAGEDASRVEGREGDDGDAVASRAEREEAPQFEEISLFELEDDVRPEGEENADGGRSRGRRPRRRRGRRGNGGGASAEPTSEERDVPAADVAADEDEVDALLGSGDALDPAATLDPMGDDASAETDESAVYADGEAEEDDWIAEREARKQARLANLEPEPEPEPESDEPSKAPRRRAAIVAHADRDSVTAAILLARDIRQIEGFWVYPQEELMTFFRSIATDLRQETPIYLVGFTGRPAIDTVPAASLYAGRLGWFDHHDWPPEDLEAMRNAIGAENLTVEVGTGSSVPAVLADRARRSRFSDKLVELITGGFSQHDYERWGRVWWQRLGEIASRPGDRKSDIAPLLSGRPSDLAKEAMNAELPPPPPEVAYVAGRDFRVVHFGGNSLVVVPVPDDLDLHLSARVARERFGIRMSLAFHEGEELVVLGGDETRGKRLFDLGSMVGHLASKHEWVDALRNEDRVARIRVHDLPSRPERLEEVLADIGMGRSILEG
;
A
#
# COMPACT_ATOMS: atom_id res chain seq x y z
N MET A 1 31.45 -18.25 7.51
CA MET A 1 30.02 -18.66 7.47
C MET A 1 29.70 -19.62 6.32
N ALA A 2 30.57 -19.83 5.31
CA ALA A 2 30.32 -20.73 4.18
C ALA A 2 30.77 -22.20 4.38
N ASP A 3 31.72 -22.46 5.30
CA ASP A 3 32.36 -23.79 5.47
C ASP A 3 31.39 -24.94 5.82
N GLY A 4 30.21 -24.63 6.37
CA GLY A 4 29.29 -25.66 6.87
C GLY A 4 28.27 -26.22 5.87
N ILE A 5 27.93 -25.48 4.79
CA ILE A 5 26.82 -25.86 3.88
C ILE A 5 27.25 -26.11 2.45
N SER A 6 28.15 -25.29 1.89
CA SER A 6 28.55 -25.42 0.48
C SER A 6 29.84 -26.20 0.31
N GLY A 7 30.66 -26.33 1.35
CA GLY A 7 32.07 -26.68 1.19
C GLY A 7 32.82 -25.69 0.29
N ALA A 8 32.27 -24.49 0.05
CA ALA A 8 32.87 -23.53 -0.86
C ALA A 8 33.99 -22.78 -0.15
N SER A 9 35.21 -22.89 -0.65
CA SER A 9 36.40 -22.30 -0.04
C SER A 9 36.43 -20.77 -0.16
N THR A 10 35.79 -20.21 -1.20
CA THR A 10 35.59 -18.77 -1.42
C THR A 10 34.28 -18.50 -2.16
N LEU A 11 33.64 -17.36 -1.89
CA LEU A 11 32.50 -16.84 -2.68
C LEU A 11 32.88 -15.45 -3.22
N VAL A 12 32.78 -15.29 -4.53
CA VAL A 12 33.00 -14.02 -5.24
C VAL A 12 31.64 -13.40 -5.52
N PRO A 13 31.38 -12.15 -5.12
CA PRO A 13 30.13 -11.48 -5.42
C PRO A 13 29.97 -11.27 -6.94
N LEU A 14 28.75 -11.42 -7.44
CA LEU A 14 28.40 -11.20 -8.84
C LEU A 14 27.51 -9.98 -8.95
N ASP A 15 27.76 -9.16 -9.98
CA ASP A 15 26.92 -8.01 -10.34
C ASP A 15 26.26 -8.29 -11.68
N LEU A 16 24.93 -8.37 -11.69
CA LEU A 16 24.15 -8.66 -12.89
C LEU A 16 23.11 -7.54 -13.09
N PRO A 17 23.03 -6.94 -14.29
CA PRO A 17 22.17 -5.78 -14.54
C PRO A 17 20.67 -6.11 -14.43
N ASP A 18 20.29 -7.37 -14.67
CA ASP A 18 18.92 -7.89 -14.62
C ASP A 18 18.50 -8.37 -13.22
N ILE A 19 19.36 -8.25 -12.20
CA ILE A 19 19.07 -8.65 -10.82
C ILE A 19 19.56 -7.56 -9.87
N PRO A 20 18.69 -6.63 -9.45
CA PRO A 20 19.07 -5.56 -8.52
C PRO A 20 19.59 -6.12 -7.20
N LYS A 21 20.65 -5.52 -6.65
CA LYS A 21 21.22 -5.89 -5.33
C LYS A 21 20.20 -5.74 -4.19
N THR A 22 19.21 -4.86 -4.37
CA THR A 22 18.07 -4.68 -3.46
C THR A 22 17.09 -5.86 -3.49
N PHE A 23 17.06 -6.62 -4.59
CA PHE A 23 16.24 -7.83 -4.71
C PHE A 23 16.96 -9.05 -4.11
N ALA A 24 18.19 -9.30 -4.55
CA ALA A 24 19.07 -10.33 -4.01
C ALA A 24 20.55 -10.05 -4.34
N ILE A 25 21.45 -10.51 -3.48
CA ILE A 25 22.89 -10.52 -3.70
C ILE A 25 23.27 -11.90 -4.25
N LEU A 26 24.02 -11.93 -5.35
CA LEU A 26 24.51 -13.16 -5.96
C LEU A 26 26.00 -13.36 -5.69
N GLY A 27 26.42 -14.62 -5.63
CA GLY A 27 27.82 -15.00 -5.55
C GLY A 27 28.10 -16.35 -6.22
N SER A 28 29.34 -16.54 -6.66
CA SER A 28 29.84 -17.81 -7.20
C SER A 28 31.06 -18.30 -6.42
N GLY A 29 31.20 -19.60 -6.27
CA GLY A 29 32.38 -20.22 -5.66
C GLY A 29 32.61 -21.64 -6.18
N GLU A 30 33.56 -22.33 -5.56
CA GLU A 30 33.86 -23.75 -5.84
C GLU A 30 33.89 -24.54 -4.54
N THR A 31 33.22 -25.70 -4.52
CA THR A 31 33.30 -26.67 -3.40
C THR A 31 34.73 -27.20 -3.23
N GLU A 32 35.05 -27.82 -2.09
CA GLU A 32 36.31 -28.57 -1.88
C GLU A 32 36.59 -29.59 -2.99
N ASP A 33 35.54 -30.21 -3.56
CA ASP A 33 35.63 -31.15 -4.68
C ASP A 33 35.78 -30.47 -6.07
N GLY A 34 35.97 -29.15 -6.12
CA GLY A 34 36.13 -28.35 -7.35
C GLY A 34 34.86 -28.10 -8.16
N LYS A 35 33.66 -28.39 -7.63
CA LYS A 35 32.40 -28.12 -8.32
C LYS A 35 31.98 -26.68 -8.14
N ARG A 36 31.58 -26.00 -9.23
CA ARG A 36 31.02 -24.64 -9.17
C ARG A 36 29.74 -24.61 -8.32
N VAL A 37 29.61 -23.58 -7.50
CA VAL A 37 28.42 -23.29 -6.67
C VAL A 37 27.96 -21.86 -6.94
N LEU A 38 26.66 -21.68 -7.12
CA LEU A 38 26.00 -20.38 -7.17
C LEU A 38 25.17 -20.18 -5.92
N VAL A 39 25.24 -18.98 -5.36
CA VAL A 39 24.53 -18.59 -4.15
C VAL A 39 23.74 -17.33 -4.44
N GLY A 40 22.43 -17.35 -4.15
CA GLY A 40 21.63 -16.15 -4.02
C GLY A 40 21.27 -15.92 -2.57
N PHE A 41 21.44 -14.69 -2.09
CA PHE A 41 21.10 -14.28 -0.75
C PHE A 41 20.13 -13.10 -0.79
N SER A 42 19.03 -13.20 -0.05
CA SER A 42 18.12 -12.07 0.20
C SER A 42 17.96 -11.90 1.71
N PRO A 43 18.10 -10.67 2.24
CA PRO A 43 17.99 -10.42 3.68
C PRO A 43 16.57 -10.66 4.19
N ASP A 44 15.56 -10.41 3.36
CA ASP A 44 14.17 -10.33 3.83
C ASP A 44 13.27 -11.43 3.24
N HIS A 45 13.61 -11.96 2.05
CA HIS A 45 12.70 -12.82 1.28
C HIS A 45 13.41 -14.01 0.62
N GLY A 46 13.23 -15.22 1.20
CA GLY A 46 13.71 -16.47 0.60
C GLY A 46 13.26 -16.70 -0.85
N GLY A 47 12.06 -16.22 -1.20
CA GLY A 47 11.56 -16.26 -2.57
C GLY A 47 12.43 -15.46 -3.56
N HIS A 48 12.86 -14.25 -3.19
CA HIS A 48 13.70 -13.41 -4.04
C HIS A 48 15.07 -14.04 -4.26
N ALA A 49 15.68 -14.57 -3.20
CA ALA A 49 16.96 -15.28 -3.28
C ALA A 49 16.89 -16.44 -4.28
N ALA A 50 15.80 -17.21 -4.24
CA ALA A 50 15.58 -18.34 -5.13
C ALA A 50 15.31 -17.93 -6.59
N LEU A 51 14.43 -16.96 -6.84
CA LEU A 51 14.17 -16.47 -8.21
C LEU A 51 15.44 -15.91 -8.86
N ALA A 52 16.20 -15.09 -8.11
CA ALA A 52 17.43 -14.49 -8.59
C ALA A 52 18.50 -15.54 -8.96
N VAL A 53 18.79 -16.48 -8.05
CA VAL A 53 19.83 -17.47 -8.30
C VAL A 53 19.44 -18.46 -9.39
N LEU A 54 18.14 -18.78 -9.52
CA LEU A 54 17.63 -19.61 -10.61
C LEU A 54 17.75 -18.91 -11.97
N ALA A 55 17.38 -17.64 -12.06
CA ALA A 55 17.53 -16.84 -13.28
C ALA A 55 18.98 -16.86 -13.76
N HIS A 56 19.93 -16.66 -12.84
CA HIS A 56 21.35 -16.68 -13.16
C HIS A 56 21.88 -18.08 -13.53
N ALA A 57 21.52 -19.10 -12.76
CA ALA A 57 21.94 -20.48 -13.03
C ALA A 57 21.44 -20.99 -14.39
N ARG A 58 20.21 -20.63 -14.77
CA ARG A 58 19.64 -20.94 -16.10
C ARG A 58 20.40 -20.22 -17.22
N ARG A 59 20.77 -18.95 -17.02
CA ARG A 59 21.62 -18.22 -17.96
C ARG A 59 22.94 -18.95 -18.19
N LEU A 60 23.65 -19.28 -17.11
CA LEU A 60 24.93 -20.01 -17.20
C LEU A 60 24.76 -21.42 -17.77
N HIS A 61 23.63 -22.08 -17.55
CA HIS A 61 23.35 -23.36 -18.17
C HIS A 61 23.19 -23.24 -19.70
N ALA A 62 22.45 -22.24 -20.16
CA ALA A 62 22.26 -21.98 -21.59
C ALA A 62 23.57 -21.53 -22.27
N ASP A 63 24.34 -20.65 -21.62
CA ASP A 63 25.55 -20.04 -22.18
C ASP A 63 26.80 -20.95 -22.06
N GLU A 64 26.96 -21.64 -20.93
CA GLU A 64 28.19 -22.35 -20.55
C GLU A 64 27.99 -23.83 -20.22
N GLY A 65 26.76 -24.36 -20.25
CA GLY A 65 26.48 -25.74 -19.85
C GLY A 65 26.68 -25.98 -18.34
N PHE A 66 26.36 -25.00 -17.50
CA PHE A 66 26.48 -25.10 -16.04
C PHE A 66 25.74 -26.32 -15.45
N GLU A 67 26.48 -27.15 -14.69
CA GLU A 67 25.99 -28.33 -13.95
C GLU A 67 26.32 -28.25 -12.44
N GLY A 68 26.72 -27.07 -11.95
CA GLY A 68 27.11 -26.84 -10.56
C GLY A 68 25.93 -26.80 -9.58
N ALA A 69 26.19 -26.63 -8.29
CA ALA A 69 25.14 -26.55 -7.28
C ALA A 69 24.57 -25.13 -7.15
N VAL A 70 23.26 -25.02 -6.89
CA VAL A 70 22.56 -23.75 -6.74
C VAL A 70 21.93 -23.67 -5.36
N LEU A 71 22.27 -22.62 -4.60
CA LEU A 71 21.81 -22.40 -3.24
C LEU A 71 21.06 -21.07 -3.15
N ALA A 72 19.80 -21.13 -2.70
CA ALA A 72 19.03 -19.95 -2.31
C ALA A 72 19.06 -19.83 -0.78
N ILE A 73 19.55 -18.70 -0.28
CA ILE A 73 19.78 -18.47 1.15
C ILE A 73 19.00 -17.23 1.61
N ALA A 74 18.26 -17.36 2.71
CA ALA A 74 17.67 -16.22 3.39
C ALA A 74 17.56 -16.47 4.91
N PRO A 75 17.63 -15.43 5.76
CA PRO A 75 17.41 -15.57 7.19
C PRO A 75 16.05 -16.19 7.53
N GLN A 76 15.03 -15.82 6.76
CA GLN A 76 13.66 -16.29 6.94
C GLN A 76 13.04 -16.72 5.61
N TRP A 77 12.28 -17.80 5.66
CA TRP A 77 11.48 -18.30 4.55
C TRP A 77 10.01 -18.18 4.91
N SER A 78 9.36 -17.16 4.34
CA SER A 78 7.92 -16.96 4.53
C SER A 78 7.14 -18.20 4.11
N ILE A 79 5.94 -18.38 4.68
CA ILE A 79 5.03 -19.46 4.30
C ILE A 79 4.80 -19.45 2.79
N ALA A 80 4.60 -18.28 2.18
CA ALA A 80 4.44 -18.11 0.75
C ALA A 80 5.68 -18.58 -0.03
N ALA A 81 6.88 -18.17 0.38
CA ALA A 81 8.14 -18.60 -0.23
C ALA A 81 8.33 -20.12 -0.19
N ARG A 82 7.92 -20.78 0.90
CA ARG A 82 8.01 -22.24 1.03
C ARG A 82 6.96 -22.98 0.20
N ARG A 83 5.79 -22.38 -0.02
CA ARG A 83 4.69 -22.96 -0.80
C ARG A 83 4.97 -23.01 -2.30
N TRP A 84 5.85 -22.15 -2.83
CA TRP A 84 6.16 -22.18 -4.27
C TRP A 84 7.35 -23.07 -4.63
N LEU A 85 8.16 -23.53 -3.67
CA LEU A 85 9.25 -24.47 -3.96
C LEU A 85 8.80 -25.73 -4.76
N PRO A 86 7.63 -26.33 -4.51
CA PRO A 86 7.10 -27.44 -5.33
C PRO A 86 6.71 -27.06 -6.76
N LEU A 87 6.63 -25.76 -7.08
CA LEU A 87 6.38 -25.27 -8.44
C LEU A 87 7.65 -25.28 -9.29
N LEU A 88 8.82 -25.50 -8.68
CA LEU A 88 10.06 -25.73 -9.41
C LEU A 88 10.10 -27.16 -9.95
N GLY A 89 10.34 -27.30 -11.24
CA GLY A 89 10.52 -28.60 -11.87
C GLY A 89 11.94 -29.14 -11.71
N GLU A 90 12.21 -30.22 -12.43
CA GLU A 90 13.55 -30.77 -12.59
C GLU A 90 14.42 -29.74 -13.31
N THR A 91 15.42 -29.23 -12.59
CA THR A 91 16.46 -28.36 -13.14
C THR A 91 17.67 -29.18 -13.59
N PRO A 92 18.45 -28.72 -14.58
CA PRO A 92 19.65 -29.44 -15.04
C PRO A 92 20.80 -29.42 -14.00
N PHE A 93 20.65 -28.60 -12.96
CA PHE A 93 21.56 -28.49 -11.83
C PHE A 93 20.81 -28.75 -10.51
N PRO A 94 21.48 -29.22 -9.45
CA PRO A 94 20.85 -29.38 -8.15
C PRO A 94 20.56 -28.03 -7.48
N PHE A 95 19.28 -27.78 -7.17
CA PHE A 95 18.81 -26.59 -6.45
C PHE A 95 18.47 -26.90 -4.99
N ARG A 96 18.87 -26.02 -4.06
CA ARG A 96 18.53 -26.15 -2.63
C ARG A 96 18.15 -24.80 -2.01
N ALA A 97 17.01 -24.78 -1.32
CA ALA A 97 16.59 -23.69 -0.44
C ALA A 97 17.15 -23.89 0.98
N VAL A 98 17.76 -22.86 1.56
CA VAL A 98 18.49 -22.93 2.83
C VAL A 98 18.13 -21.72 3.71
N ALA A 99 17.81 -21.98 4.97
CA ALA A 99 17.65 -20.92 5.96
C ALA A 99 19.03 -20.51 6.51
N ALA A 100 19.29 -19.21 6.66
CA ALA A 100 20.60 -18.73 7.11
C ALA A 100 20.92 -19.18 8.54
N SER A 101 19.90 -19.31 9.41
CA SER A 101 20.07 -19.88 10.76
C SER A 101 20.59 -21.32 10.73
N SER A 102 20.26 -22.08 9.68
CA SER A 102 20.73 -23.46 9.49
C SER A 102 22.17 -23.54 8.96
N LEU A 103 22.83 -22.42 8.62
CA LEU A 103 24.25 -22.37 8.25
C LEU A 103 25.17 -22.92 9.33
N ALA A 104 24.77 -22.83 10.61
CA ALA A 104 25.52 -23.37 11.74
C ALA A 104 25.36 -24.90 11.91
N GLU A 105 24.28 -25.51 11.43
CA GLU A 105 23.89 -26.90 11.73
C GLU A 105 23.84 -27.82 10.49
N LYS A 106 24.90 -27.85 9.68
CA LYS A 106 25.01 -28.66 8.43
C LYS A 106 23.95 -28.38 7.36
N GLY A 107 23.24 -27.26 7.44
CA GLY A 107 22.33 -26.84 6.37
C GLY A 107 21.14 -27.75 6.17
N VAL A 108 20.17 -27.64 7.08
CA VAL A 108 18.85 -28.22 6.87
C VAL A 108 18.20 -27.49 5.69
N ALA A 109 17.81 -28.26 4.67
CA ALA A 109 17.05 -27.72 3.54
C ALA A 109 15.69 -27.25 4.04
N VAL A 110 15.23 -26.12 3.52
CA VAL A 110 13.91 -25.59 3.86
C VAL A 110 12.85 -26.53 3.28
N GLU A 111 12.01 -27.08 4.15
CA GLU A 111 10.91 -27.92 3.73
C GLU A 111 9.82 -27.08 3.05
N ALA A 112 9.27 -27.64 1.97
CA ALA A 112 8.13 -27.04 1.31
C ALA A 112 6.89 -27.08 2.21
N GLU A 113 6.10 -26.03 2.16
CA GLU A 113 4.86 -25.91 2.92
C GLU A 113 3.68 -26.24 2.00
N PRO A 114 2.67 -27.03 2.44
CA PRO A 114 1.48 -27.29 1.63
C PRO A 114 0.68 -26.00 1.40
N PRO A 115 0.00 -25.87 0.24
CA PRO A 115 -0.91 -24.76 0.00
C PRO A 115 -2.11 -24.88 0.95
N GLU A 116 -2.50 -23.75 1.55
CA GLU A 116 -3.71 -23.67 2.37
C GLU A 116 -4.91 -23.31 1.49
N PRO A 117 -6.07 -23.95 1.69
CA PRO A 117 -7.24 -23.68 0.86
C PRO A 117 -7.76 -22.27 1.15
N VAL A 118 -7.56 -21.36 0.21
CA VAL A 118 -8.31 -20.10 0.17
C VAL A 118 -9.61 -20.38 -0.55
N VAL A 119 -10.74 -20.17 0.12
CA VAL A 119 -12.06 -20.37 -0.48
C VAL A 119 -12.45 -19.11 -1.23
N ALA A 120 -12.20 -19.08 -2.54
CA ALA A 120 -12.97 -18.21 -3.43
C ALA A 120 -14.43 -18.64 -3.34
N LEU A 121 -15.28 -17.77 -2.80
CA LEU A 121 -16.71 -18.03 -2.65
C LEU A 121 -17.45 -17.35 -3.80
N PRO A 122 -18.39 -18.02 -4.49
CA PRO A 122 -19.33 -17.31 -5.35
C PRO A 122 -20.02 -16.19 -4.56
N ALA A 123 -20.08 -14.98 -5.12
CA ALA A 123 -20.51 -13.78 -4.40
C ALA A 123 -21.91 -13.94 -3.76
N HIS A 124 -22.83 -14.63 -4.45
CA HIS A 124 -24.16 -14.90 -3.93
C HIS A 124 -24.17 -15.76 -2.65
N ARG A 125 -23.13 -16.59 -2.41
CA ARG A 125 -23.05 -17.41 -1.19
C ARG A 125 -22.74 -16.60 0.06
N VAL A 126 -22.27 -15.36 -0.08
CA VAL A 126 -22.05 -14.45 1.05
C VAL A 126 -23.37 -14.15 1.77
N ALA A 127 -24.49 -14.07 1.03
CA ALA A 127 -25.82 -13.85 1.60
C ALA A 127 -26.22 -14.92 2.64
N ASN A 128 -25.72 -16.16 2.52
CA ASN A 128 -26.06 -17.24 3.45
C ASN A 128 -25.60 -16.99 4.89
N ARG A 129 -24.71 -16.02 5.12
CA ARG A 129 -24.24 -15.63 6.46
C ARG A 129 -25.25 -14.80 7.22
N LEU A 130 -26.17 -14.10 6.52
CA LEU A 130 -27.20 -13.29 7.15
C LEU A 130 -28.25 -14.19 7.80
N ALA A 131 -28.61 -13.91 9.06
CA ALA A 131 -29.62 -14.70 9.77
C ALA A 131 -31.04 -14.42 9.23
N ARG A 132 -31.35 -13.16 8.93
CA ARG A 132 -32.70 -12.71 8.54
C ARG A 132 -32.95 -12.91 7.04
N PRO A 133 -34.05 -13.57 6.63
CA PRO A 133 -34.39 -13.74 5.21
C PRO A 133 -34.51 -12.41 4.44
N ALA A 134 -35.04 -11.37 5.07
CA ALA A 134 -35.15 -10.04 4.46
C ALA A 134 -33.77 -9.42 4.12
N ASP A 135 -32.78 -9.60 5.01
CA ASP A 135 -31.41 -9.12 4.77
C ASP A 135 -30.76 -9.93 3.65
N ARG A 136 -31.03 -11.23 3.55
CA ARG A 136 -30.55 -12.07 2.42
C ARG A 136 -31.08 -11.56 1.09
N GLU A 137 -32.38 -11.27 1.03
CA GLU A 137 -33.01 -10.73 -0.18
C GLU A 137 -32.44 -9.35 -0.53
N LEU A 138 -32.27 -8.47 0.47
CA LEU A 138 -31.65 -7.16 0.29
C LEU A 138 -30.21 -7.28 -0.22
N PHE A 139 -29.42 -8.19 0.34
CA PHE A 139 -28.05 -8.46 -0.09
C PHE A 139 -28.01 -8.93 -1.54
N LEU A 140 -28.88 -9.87 -1.93
CA LEU A 140 -28.94 -10.38 -3.30
C LEU A 140 -29.36 -9.31 -4.31
N ARG A 141 -30.28 -8.42 -3.93
CA ARG A 141 -30.65 -7.25 -4.76
C ARG A 141 -29.50 -6.27 -4.91
N ALA A 142 -28.80 -5.98 -3.82
CA ALA A 142 -27.63 -5.10 -3.86
C ALA A 142 -26.48 -5.72 -4.67
N LEU A 143 -26.28 -7.04 -4.55
CA LEU A 143 -25.30 -7.80 -5.32
C LEU A 143 -25.61 -7.71 -6.82
N SER A 144 -26.87 -7.90 -7.22
CA SER A 144 -27.30 -7.76 -8.61
C SER A 144 -27.07 -6.34 -9.16
N ALA A 145 -27.21 -5.30 -8.32
CA ALA A 145 -26.85 -3.94 -8.70
C ALA A 145 -25.34 -3.76 -8.93
N LEU A 146 -24.50 -4.35 -8.07
CA LEU A 146 -23.04 -4.37 -8.30
C LEU A 146 -22.68 -5.12 -9.57
N GLU A 147 -23.33 -6.25 -9.85
CA GLU A 147 -23.13 -7.03 -11.09
C GLU A 147 -23.52 -6.20 -12.32
N GLY A 148 -24.60 -5.41 -12.24
CA GLY A 148 -24.99 -4.45 -13.28
C GLY A 148 -23.93 -3.37 -13.51
N LEU A 149 -23.36 -2.81 -12.44
CA LEU A 149 -22.26 -1.82 -12.53
C LEU A 149 -21.00 -2.44 -13.12
N ALA A 150 -20.65 -3.66 -12.71
CA ALA A 150 -19.53 -4.40 -13.28
C ALA A 150 -19.73 -4.63 -14.79
N ALA A 151 -20.90 -5.12 -15.21
CA ALA A 151 -21.21 -5.34 -16.61
C ALA A 151 -21.14 -4.04 -17.44
N LYS A 152 -21.66 -2.94 -16.89
CA LYS A 152 -21.67 -1.62 -17.54
C LYS A 152 -20.27 -1.03 -17.74
N HIS A 153 -19.35 -1.30 -16.83
CA HIS A 153 -18.04 -0.63 -16.76
C HIS A 153 -16.84 -1.56 -16.98
N GLY A 154 -17.05 -2.79 -17.49
CA GLY A 154 -15.97 -3.74 -17.75
C GLY A 154 -15.28 -4.25 -16.49
N GLY A 155 -16.07 -4.50 -15.45
CA GLY A 155 -15.64 -4.95 -14.12
C GLY A 155 -15.94 -6.41 -13.79
N ALA A 156 -15.79 -6.74 -12.52
CA ALA A 156 -16.25 -8.01 -11.95
C ALA A 156 -16.83 -7.83 -10.55
N VAL A 157 -17.66 -8.79 -10.15
CA VAL A 157 -18.06 -8.98 -8.74
C VAL A 157 -17.59 -10.34 -8.26
N ARG A 158 -16.98 -10.37 -7.07
CA ARG A 158 -16.39 -11.59 -6.49
C ARG A 158 -16.67 -11.70 -5.01
N GLY A 159 -16.76 -12.93 -4.47
CA GLY A 159 -16.91 -13.15 -3.03
C GLY A 159 -15.56 -13.32 -2.33
N ALA A 160 -15.38 -12.65 -1.20
CA ALA A 160 -14.17 -12.69 -0.38
C ALA A 160 -14.54 -12.70 1.11
N GLY A 161 -14.40 -13.84 1.79
CA GLY A 161 -14.77 -13.94 3.20
C GLY A 161 -16.25 -13.57 3.42
N GLU A 162 -16.49 -12.45 4.12
CA GLU A 162 -17.82 -11.92 4.49
C GLU A 162 -18.36 -10.86 3.55
N CYS A 163 -17.66 -10.57 2.45
CA CYS A 163 -18.08 -9.54 1.52
C CYS A 163 -18.16 -10.01 0.07
N ALA A 164 -18.98 -9.31 -0.70
CA ALA A 164 -18.95 -9.30 -2.16
C ALA A 164 -18.27 -8.01 -2.62
N GLU A 165 -17.21 -8.12 -3.39
CA GLU A 165 -16.36 -7.02 -3.83
C GLU A 165 -16.68 -6.62 -5.28
N LEU A 166 -16.90 -5.34 -5.54
CA LEU A 166 -16.95 -4.76 -6.89
C LEU A 166 -15.54 -4.33 -7.30
N VAL A 167 -15.06 -4.90 -8.40
CA VAL A 167 -13.76 -4.58 -8.99
C VAL A 167 -13.97 -3.86 -10.32
N LEU A 168 -13.45 -2.63 -10.42
CA LEU A 168 -13.41 -1.83 -11.64
C LEU A 168 -11.98 -1.35 -11.88
N LEU A 169 -11.51 -1.38 -13.13
CA LEU A 169 -10.15 -0.97 -13.50
C LEU A 169 -9.07 -1.63 -12.62
N ALA A 170 -9.09 -2.97 -12.51
CA ALA A 170 -8.17 -3.75 -11.68
C ALA A 170 -8.13 -3.39 -10.18
N ARG A 171 -9.12 -2.63 -9.67
CA ARG A 171 -9.18 -2.19 -8.27
C ARG A 171 -10.52 -2.49 -7.65
N ARG A 172 -10.49 -2.86 -6.37
CA ARG A 172 -11.71 -2.93 -5.56
C ARG A 172 -12.19 -1.51 -5.28
N VAL A 173 -13.39 -1.20 -5.78
CA VAL A 173 -13.96 0.15 -5.66
C VAL A 173 -15.08 0.21 -4.62
N ALA A 174 -15.77 -0.89 -4.40
CA ALA A 174 -16.78 -1.03 -3.36
C ALA A 174 -16.88 -2.48 -2.87
N GLN A 175 -17.51 -2.68 -1.73
CA GLN A 175 -17.87 -4.01 -1.23
C GLN A 175 -19.20 -3.99 -0.46
N LEU A 176 -19.96 -5.08 -0.58
CA LEU A 176 -21.12 -5.38 0.25
C LEU A 176 -20.71 -6.35 1.35
N ARG A 177 -20.84 -5.93 2.61
CA ARG A 177 -20.56 -6.77 3.78
C ARG A 177 -21.86 -7.36 4.32
N ALA A 178 -21.84 -8.65 4.60
CA ALA A 178 -22.88 -9.33 5.36
C ALA A 178 -22.42 -9.44 6.82
N GLY A 179 -23.10 -8.77 7.75
CA GLY A 179 -22.80 -8.82 9.18
C GLY A 179 -24.06 -9.02 10.02
N ASP A 180 -23.88 -9.09 11.34
CA ASP A 180 -24.99 -9.28 12.30
C ASP A 180 -26.00 -8.12 12.26
N ASP A 181 -25.52 -6.90 11.98
CA ASP A 181 -26.34 -5.69 11.87
C ASP A 181 -27.07 -5.53 10.53
N GLY A 182 -26.90 -6.49 9.60
CA GLY A 182 -27.54 -6.50 8.28
C GLY A 182 -26.56 -6.31 7.12
N VAL A 183 -26.99 -5.58 6.09
CA VAL A 183 -26.23 -5.38 4.85
C VAL A 183 -25.60 -3.99 4.85
N VAL A 184 -24.29 -3.93 4.65
CA VAL A 184 -23.54 -2.67 4.60
C VAL A 184 -22.83 -2.53 3.25
N LEU A 185 -22.99 -1.38 2.60
CA LEU A 185 -22.20 -0.98 1.44
C LEU A 185 -21.02 -0.12 1.89
N GLU A 186 -19.82 -0.52 1.52
CA GLU A 186 -18.61 0.25 1.70
C GLU A 186 -18.08 0.66 0.34
N THR A 187 -18.07 1.97 0.06
CA THR A 187 -17.31 2.53 -1.06
C THR A 187 -15.87 2.72 -0.61
N LEU A 188 -14.92 2.17 -1.36
CA LEU A 188 -13.49 2.26 -1.06
C LEU A 188 -12.81 3.33 -1.90
N LEU A 189 -13.28 3.53 -3.13
CA LEU A 189 -12.78 4.50 -4.11
C LEU A 189 -13.95 5.15 -4.87
N PRO A 190 -13.82 6.40 -5.32
CA PRO A 190 -12.70 7.33 -5.07
C PRO A 190 -12.69 7.89 -3.64
N GLU A 191 -13.85 7.95 -2.98
CA GLU A 191 -14.01 8.48 -1.63
C GLU A 191 -14.58 7.41 -0.70
N ARG A 192 -13.91 7.20 0.44
CA ARG A 192 -14.32 6.18 1.39
C ARG A 192 -15.62 6.57 2.06
N SER A 193 -16.62 5.70 1.99
CA SER A 193 -17.88 5.88 2.71
C SER A 193 -18.50 4.54 3.07
N THR A 194 -19.23 4.51 4.19
CA THR A 194 -19.92 3.32 4.68
C THR A 194 -21.39 3.67 4.85
N THR A 195 -22.26 2.87 4.24
CA THR A 195 -23.71 3.08 4.24
C THR A 195 -24.41 1.78 4.61
N SER A 196 -25.12 1.77 5.73
CA SER A 196 -26.06 0.67 6.04
C SER A 196 -27.19 0.70 5.03
N LEU A 197 -27.49 -0.45 4.41
CA LEU A 197 -28.52 -0.56 3.40
C LEU A 197 -29.85 -0.98 4.02
N ASP A 198 -30.92 -0.35 3.55
CA ASP A 198 -32.29 -0.83 3.74
C ASP A 198 -33.01 -0.92 2.38
N SER A 199 -34.20 -1.52 2.39
CA SER A 199 -35.00 -1.73 1.17
C SER A 199 -35.36 -0.45 0.38
N LYS A 200 -35.41 0.71 1.04
CA LYS A 200 -35.76 2.00 0.43
C LYS A 200 -34.52 2.78 -0.02
N GLY A 201 -33.42 2.66 0.71
CA GLY A 201 -32.16 3.37 0.49
C GLY A 201 -31.24 2.71 -0.55
N LEU A 202 -31.50 1.46 -0.93
CA LEU A 202 -30.65 0.72 -1.88
C LEU A 202 -30.43 1.48 -3.20
N ALA A 203 -31.51 1.96 -3.84
CA ALA A 203 -31.41 2.64 -5.13
C ALA A 203 -30.55 3.91 -5.04
N ALA A 204 -30.83 4.78 -4.06
CA ALA A 204 -30.07 6.00 -3.84
C ALA A 204 -28.59 5.74 -3.51
N ALA A 205 -28.29 4.65 -2.78
CA ALA A 205 -26.92 4.25 -2.48
C ALA A 205 -26.18 3.79 -3.74
N MET A 206 -26.84 3.03 -4.63
CA MET A 206 -26.26 2.59 -5.91
C MET A 206 -26.04 3.76 -6.88
N ASP A 207 -26.99 4.68 -6.98
CA ASP A 207 -26.86 5.88 -7.83
C ASP A 207 -25.70 6.76 -7.38
N ARG A 208 -25.54 6.94 -6.05
CA ARG A 208 -24.42 7.67 -5.47
C ARG A 208 -23.09 6.99 -5.78
N LEU A 209 -23.01 5.67 -5.59
CA LEU A 209 -21.82 4.89 -5.91
C LEU A 209 -21.48 5.05 -7.40
N GLU A 210 -22.43 4.87 -8.31
CA GLU A 210 -22.19 5.05 -9.74
C GLU A 210 -21.70 6.47 -10.07
N GLY A 211 -22.35 7.49 -9.52
CA GLY A 211 -21.96 8.88 -9.72
C GLY A 211 -20.51 9.16 -9.30
N GLN A 212 -20.07 8.60 -8.17
CA GLN A 212 -18.69 8.69 -7.71
C GLN A 212 -17.72 7.95 -8.64
N LEU A 213 -18.10 6.76 -9.13
CA LEU A 213 -17.26 5.94 -10.00
C LEU A 213 -17.06 6.56 -11.38
N ARG A 214 -18.07 7.24 -11.96
CA ARG A 214 -17.97 7.87 -13.29
C ARG A 214 -16.79 8.83 -13.39
N LYS A 215 -16.50 9.61 -12.35
CA LYS A 215 -15.35 10.53 -12.35
C LYS A 215 -14.02 9.77 -12.43
N ARG A 216 -13.89 8.66 -11.70
CA ARG A 216 -12.70 7.80 -11.69
C ARG A 216 -12.52 7.10 -13.04
N LEU A 217 -13.60 6.52 -13.56
CA LEU A 217 -13.59 5.78 -14.83
C LEU A 217 -13.21 6.64 -16.03
N ASN A 218 -13.48 7.94 -15.96
CA ASN A 218 -13.12 8.92 -16.99
C ASN A 218 -11.76 9.62 -16.74
N ASP A 219 -11.05 9.27 -15.66
CA ASP A 219 -9.74 9.86 -15.38
C ASP A 219 -8.69 9.28 -16.32
N ARG A 220 -8.22 10.12 -17.26
CA ARG A 220 -7.20 9.74 -18.25
C ARG A 220 -5.93 9.17 -17.63
N ARG A 221 -5.55 9.59 -16.42
CA ARG A 221 -4.35 9.08 -15.75
C ARG A 221 -4.53 7.63 -15.29
N ILE A 222 -5.74 7.28 -14.88
CA ILE A 222 -6.06 5.90 -14.46
C ILE A 222 -6.19 5.01 -15.69
N ILE A 223 -6.87 5.50 -16.73
CA ILE A 223 -7.05 4.79 -18.00
C ILE A 223 -5.70 4.52 -18.69
N ALA A 224 -4.81 5.51 -18.72
CA ALA A 224 -3.47 5.36 -19.31
C ALA A 224 -2.46 4.70 -18.35
N GLY A 225 -2.84 4.44 -17.11
CA GLY A 225 -2.01 3.77 -16.13
C GLY A 225 -2.13 2.25 -16.21
N GLU A 226 -1.37 1.58 -15.36
CA GLU A 226 -1.37 0.12 -15.20
C GLU A 226 -2.78 -0.47 -15.06
N GLU A 227 -3.65 0.17 -14.26
CA GLU A 227 -5.02 -0.26 -14.01
C GLU A 227 -5.89 -0.31 -15.28
N GLY A 228 -5.79 0.72 -16.10
CA GLY A 228 -6.50 0.79 -17.38
C GLY A 228 -5.93 -0.17 -18.42
N HIS A 229 -4.59 -0.25 -18.53
CA HIS A 229 -3.93 -1.21 -19.43
C HIS A 229 -4.32 -2.65 -19.14
N ARG A 230 -4.31 -3.04 -17.86
CA ARG A 230 -4.70 -4.38 -17.42
C ARG A 230 -6.11 -4.73 -17.83
N THR A 231 -7.05 -3.80 -17.64
CA THR A 231 -8.47 -4.00 -17.94
C THR A 231 -8.72 -4.05 -19.45
N ALA A 232 -8.09 -3.17 -20.22
CA ALA A 232 -8.25 -3.08 -21.68
C ALA A 232 -7.73 -4.33 -22.42
N ALA A 233 -6.73 -5.03 -21.87
CA ALA A 233 -6.14 -6.20 -22.52
C ALA A 233 -6.98 -7.49 -22.36
N LEU A 234 -7.83 -7.61 -21.33
CA LEU A 234 -8.48 -8.89 -21.00
C LEU A 234 -9.39 -9.44 -22.10
N PRO A 235 -10.28 -8.65 -22.72
CA PRO A 235 -11.17 -9.18 -23.77
C PRO A 235 -10.38 -9.69 -24.98
N GLY A 236 -9.37 -8.92 -25.43
CA GLY A 236 -8.49 -9.30 -26.53
C GLY A 236 -7.69 -10.57 -26.21
N LEU A 237 -7.11 -10.65 -25.01
CA LEU A 237 -6.40 -11.85 -24.55
C LEU A 237 -7.31 -13.08 -24.50
N ALA A 238 -8.51 -12.96 -23.92
CA ALA A 238 -9.46 -14.05 -23.82
C ALA A 238 -9.86 -14.56 -25.22
N GLN A 239 -10.12 -13.65 -26.15
CA GLN A 239 -10.47 -14.00 -27.53
C GLN A 239 -9.30 -14.65 -28.28
N THR A 240 -8.11 -14.04 -28.25
CA THR A 240 -6.91 -14.53 -28.94
C THR A 240 -6.52 -15.94 -28.49
N VAL A 241 -6.69 -16.24 -27.20
CA VAL A 241 -6.34 -17.54 -26.61
C VAL A 241 -7.50 -18.55 -26.72
N GLY A 242 -8.71 -18.09 -27.06
CA GLY A 242 -9.90 -18.94 -27.14
C GLY A 242 -10.40 -19.40 -25.76
N LEU A 243 -10.29 -18.55 -24.74
CA LEU A 243 -10.74 -18.89 -23.38
C LEU A 243 -12.26 -18.88 -23.29
N ARG A 244 -12.82 -19.93 -22.67
CA ARG A 244 -14.22 -20.03 -22.26
C ARG A 244 -14.36 -19.97 -20.75
N ALA A 245 -15.58 -19.74 -20.26
CA ALA A 245 -15.89 -19.63 -18.83
C ALA A 245 -14.95 -18.65 -18.09
N VAL A 246 -14.76 -17.48 -18.67
CA VAL A 246 -13.82 -16.48 -18.19
C VAL A 246 -14.31 -15.86 -16.88
N VAL A 247 -13.44 -15.85 -15.87
CA VAL A 247 -13.62 -15.16 -14.59
C VAL A 247 -12.51 -14.13 -14.45
N THR A 248 -12.87 -12.84 -14.43
CA THR A 248 -11.92 -11.76 -14.20
C THR A 248 -11.76 -11.48 -12.70
N TRP A 249 -10.56 -11.09 -12.29
CA TRP A 249 -10.21 -10.73 -10.91
C TRP A 249 -10.56 -11.83 -9.88
N PRO A 250 -10.15 -13.10 -10.09
CA PRO A 250 -10.67 -14.28 -9.37
C PRO A 250 -10.39 -14.30 -7.86
N LEU A 251 -9.34 -13.62 -7.40
CA LEU A 251 -8.84 -13.71 -6.03
C LEU A 251 -9.35 -12.53 -5.20
N GLY A 252 -10.24 -12.80 -4.26
CA GLY A 252 -10.83 -11.79 -3.37
C GLY A 252 -9.90 -11.30 -2.26
N GLY A 253 -10.22 -10.13 -1.68
CA GLY A 253 -9.66 -9.66 -0.41
C GLY A 253 -8.39 -8.82 -0.48
N SER A 254 -7.81 -8.60 -1.66
CA SER A 254 -6.68 -7.70 -1.87
C SER A 254 -6.94 -6.67 -2.97
N ASP A 255 -6.44 -5.45 -2.77
CA ASP A 255 -6.42 -4.37 -3.78
C ASP A 255 -5.22 -4.49 -4.74
N SER A 256 -4.27 -5.38 -4.41
CA SER A 256 -3.10 -5.75 -5.22
C SER A 256 -3.32 -7.11 -5.87
N GLU A 257 -4.47 -7.30 -6.48
CA GLU A 257 -4.73 -8.55 -7.20
C GLU A 257 -3.79 -8.64 -8.39
N VAL A 258 -3.15 -9.79 -8.57
CA VAL A 258 -2.10 -10.00 -9.57
C VAL A 258 -2.51 -11.00 -10.65
N ILE A 259 -3.50 -11.86 -10.39
CA ILE A 259 -4.15 -12.64 -11.43
C ILE A 259 -5.34 -11.86 -11.94
N ASP A 260 -5.26 -11.45 -13.20
CA ASP A 260 -6.26 -10.59 -13.82
C ASP A 260 -7.47 -11.38 -14.31
N MET A 261 -7.25 -12.63 -14.72
CA MET A 261 -8.28 -13.46 -15.32
C MET A 261 -7.95 -14.95 -15.21
N VAL A 262 -8.97 -15.79 -15.17
CA VAL A 262 -8.87 -17.24 -15.33
C VAL A 262 -9.90 -17.69 -16.35
N GLY A 263 -9.55 -18.62 -17.22
CA GLY A 263 -10.50 -19.25 -18.13
C GLY A 263 -10.17 -20.71 -18.35
N ILE A 264 -10.94 -21.37 -19.20
CA ILE A 264 -10.69 -22.73 -19.67
C ILE A 264 -10.27 -22.64 -21.14
N ASP A 265 -9.15 -23.26 -21.51
CA ASP A 265 -8.73 -23.38 -22.91
C ASP A 265 -9.55 -24.41 -23.71
N ALA A 266 -9.24 -24.55 -25.00
CA ALA A 266 -9.89 -25.52 -25.88
C ALA A 266 -9.65 -26.99 -25.43
N GLU A 267 -8.55 -27.27 -24.75
CA GLU A 267 -8.23 -28.61 -24.20
C GLU A 267 -8.90 -28.89 -22.85
N GLY A 268 -9.62 -27.91 -22.30
CA GLY A 268 -10.28 -28.02 -20.99
C GLY A 268 -9.38 -27.69 -19.80
N ARG A 269 -8.17 -27.16 -19.99
CA ARG A 269 -7.25 -26.80 -18.90
C ARG A 269 -7.55 -25.39 -18.38
N PRO A 270 -7.44 -25.15 -17.07
CA PRO A 270 -7.43 -23.80 -16.51
C PRO A 270 -6.24 -22.99 -17.02
N VAL A 271 -6.48 -21.79 -17.52
CA VAL A 271 -5.47 -20.81 -17.90
C VAL A 271 -5.56 -19.64 -16.93
N LEU A 272 -4.48 -19.35 -16.22
CA LEU A 272 -4.35 -18.21 -15.31
C LEU A 272 -3.63 -17.10 -16.06
N VAL A 273 -4.20 -15.90 -16.08
CA VAL A 273 -3.71 -14.77 -16.87
C VAL A 273 -3.27 -13.65 -15.94
N ALA A 274 -2.06 -13.13 -16.16
CA ALA A 274 -1.58 -11.91 -15.54
C ALA A 274 -1.12 -10.90 -16.61
N VAL A 275 -1.55 -9.65 -16.48
CA VAL A 275 -1.28 -8.56 -17.42
C VAL A 275 -0.46 -7.48 -16.72
N ARG A 276 0.69 -7.07 -17.26
CA ARG A 276 1.53 -6.01 -16.68
C ARG A 276 2.04 -5.04 -17.74
N SER A 277 2.28 -3.78 -17.40
CA SER A 277 3.04 -2.92 -18.33
C SER A 277 4.52 -3.37 -18.36
N ARG A 278 5.10 -3.67 -17.20
CA ARG A 278 6.45 -4.23 -17.05
C ARG A 278 6.44 -5.40 -16.10
N LEU A 279 7.09 -6.50 -16.48
CA LEU A 279 7.22 -7.71 -15.68
C LEU A 279 8.69 -7.98 -15.33
N ASP A 280 8.99 -7.88 -14.04
CA ASP A 280 10.28 -8.18 -13.41
C ASP A 280 10.19 -9.41 -12.49
N LEU A 281 11.31 -9.78 -11.84
CA LEU A 281 11.34 -10.94 -10.93
C LEU A 281 10.44 -10.76 -9.69
N ALA A 282 10.25 -9.53 -9.21
CA ALA A 282 9.38 -9.25 -8.07
C ALA A 282 7.91 -9.49 -8.44
N GLY A 283 7.47 -8.95 -9.57
CA GLY A 283 6.14 -9.17 -10.12
C GLY A 283 5.86 -10.65 -10.42
N LEU A 284 6.84 -11.39 -10.92
CA LEU A 284 6.72 -12.84 -11.08
C LEU A 284 6.49 -13.54 -9.73
N GLY A 285 7.24 -13.16 -8.68
CA GLY A 285 7.06 -13.71 -7.34
C GLY A 285 5.64 -13.53 -6.81
N GLU A 286 5.07 -12.33 -6.97
CA GLU A 286 3.69 -12.05 -6.57
C GLU A 286 2.68 -12.91 -7.33
N ILE A 287 2.90 -13.10 -8.64
CA ILE A 287 2.06 -13.95 -9.50
C ILE A 287 2.10 -15.41 -9.00
N LEU A 288 3.27 -15.95 -8.68
CA LEU A 288 3.40 -17.31 -8.15
C LEU A 288 2.65 -17.50 -6.82
N ASP A 289 2.75 -16.52 -5.92
CA ASP A 289 2.01 -16.52 -4.66
C ASP A 289 0.49 -16.49 -4.87
N ALA A 290 0.02 -15.80 -5.90
CA ALA A 290 -1.39 -15.76 -6.26
C ALA A 290 -1.87 -17.07 -6.90
N ILE A 291 -1.08 -17.68 -7.80
CA ILE A 291 -1.39 -18.99 -8.38
C ILE A 291 -1.62 -20.03 -7.27
N LEU A 292 -0.77 -20.04 -6.25
CA LEU A 292 -0.90 -20.95 -5.11
C LEU A 292 -2.17 -20.73 -4.29
N ARG A 293 -2.57 -19.47 -4.11
CA ARG A 293 -3.83 -19.12 -3.43
C ARG A 293 -5.06 -19.53 -4.25
N LEU A 294 -4.96 -19.41 -5.58
CA LEU A 294 -6.07 -19.66 -6.49
C LEU A 294 -6.28 -21.15 -6.77
N ARG A 295 -5.20 -21.95 -6.82
CA ARG A 295 -5.23 -23.36 -7.24
C ARG A 295 -6.29 -24.21 -6.50
N PRO A 296 -6.45 -24.12 -5.16
CA PRO A 296 -7.51 -24.86 -4.45
C PRO A 296 -8.93 -24.45 -4.87
N GLY A 297 -9.12 -23.19 -5.27
CA GLY A 297 -10.40 -22.62 -5.65
C GLY A 297 -10.82 -22.82 -7.11
N LEU A 298 -9.92 -23.30 -7.99
CA LEU A 298 -10.22 -23.46 -9.42
C LEU A 298 -11.43 -24.37 -9.68
N SER A 299 -11.57 -25.45 -8.90
CA SER A 299 -12.72 -26.36 -9.00
C SER A 299 -14.05 -25.64 -8.71
N LEU A 300 -14.06 -24.73 -7.74
CA LEU A 300 -15.25 -23.98 -7.36
C LEU A 300 -15.60 -22.93 -8.42
N LEU A 301 -14.59 -22.24 -8.97
CA LEU A 301 -14.79 -21.23 -10.02
C LEU A 301 -15.42 -21.80 -11.29
N PHE A 302 -15.16 -23.08 -11.59
CA PHE A 302 -15.66 -23.75 -12.80
C PHE A 302 -16.72 -24.81 -12.52
N THR A 303 -17.40 -24.74 -11.37
CA THR A 303 -18.44 -25.71 -10.98
C THR A 303 -19.55 -25.84 -12.05
N ASP A 304 -19.95 -24.71 -12.64
CA ASP A 304 -21.05 -24.64 -13.61
C ASP A 304 -20.56 -24.67 -15.07
N THR A 305 -19.26 -24.90 -15.29
CA THR A 305 -18.67 -24.92 -16.63
C THR A 305 -18.87 -26.30 -17.28
N PRO A 306 -19.34 -26.39 -18.54
CA PRO A 306 -19.50 -27.68 -19.21
C PRO A 306 -18.15 -28.37 -19.47
N ALA A 307 -18.14 -29.70 -19.35
CA ALA A 307 -16.98 -30.56 -19.63
C ALA A 307 -16.48 -30.41 -21.09
N PRO A 308 -15.18 -30.65 -21.38
CA PRO A 308 -14.16 -31.19 -20.47
C PRO A 308 -13.47 -30.13 -19.61
N ILE A 309 -13.15 -30.48 -18.35
CA ILE A 309 -12.34 -29.67 -17.43
C ILE A 309 -11.22 -30.55 -16.85
N ARG A 310 -9.98 -30.07 -16.94
CA ARG A 310 -8.74 -30.76 -16.55
C ARG A 310 -7.96 -29.92 -15.53
N LEU A 311 -8.27 -30.08 -14.25
CA LEU A 311 -7.74 -29.26 -13.15
C LEU A 311 -6.31 -29.65 -12.71
N ASP A 312 -5.71 -30.66 -13.31
CA ASP A 312 -4.42 -31.23 -12.92
C ASP A 312 -3.22 -30.34 -13.33
N ALA A 313 -3.34 -29.61 -14.44
CA ALA A 313 -2.25 -28.84 -15.03
C ALA A 313 -2.71 -27.44 -15.48
N PRO A 314 -2.76 -26.45 -14.57
CA PRO A 314 -3.03 -25.08 -14.96
C PRO A 314 -1.90 -24.51 -15.84
N ARG A 315 -2.26 -23.74 -16.85
CA ARG A 315 -1.34 -22.99 -17.72
C ARG A 315 -1.23 -21.55 -17.25
N LEU A 316 -0.04 -20.96 -17.31
CA LEU A 316 0.20 -19.55 -16.98
C LEU A 316 0.33 -18.71 -18.25
N LEU A 317 -0.48 -17.68 -18.39
CA LEU A 317 -0.36 -16.70 -19.46
C LEU A 317 0.08 -15.36 -18.87
N LEU A 318 1.14 -14.80 -19.43
CA LEU A 318 1.65 -13.48 -19.08
C LEU A 318 1.49 -12.57 -20.29
N ALA A 319 0.86 -11.42 -20.12
CA ALA A 319 0.79 -10.40 -21.16
C ALA A 319 1.49 -9.15 -20.66
N THR A 320 2.48 -8.67 -21.40
CA THR A 320 3.25 -7.51 -20.96
C THR A 320 3.82 -6.67 -22.09
N ALA A 321 4.02 -5.37 -21.86
CA ALA A 321 4.72 -4.52 -22.83
C ALA A 321 6.24 -4.69 -22.70
N GLU A 322 6.73 -4.82 -21.46
CA GLU A 322 8.14 -5.06 -21.15
C GLU A 322 8.30 -6.30 -20.26
N VAL A 323 9.26 -7.17 -20.58
CA VAL A 323 9.61 -8.32 -19.73
C VAL A 323 11.12 -8.44 -19.65
N GLU A 324 11.62 -8.64 -18.44
CA GLU A 324 13.05 -8.86 -18.21
C GLU A 324 13.45 -10.30 -18.56
N ASP A 325 14.64 -10.48 -19.16
CA ASP A 325 15.13 -11.81 -19.54
C ASP A 325 15.26 -12.76 -18.34
N ALA A 326 15.54 -12.22 -17.15
CA ALA A 326 15.58 -12.99 -15.91
C ALA A 326 14.26 -13.70 -15.62
N VAL A 327 13.11 -13.06 -15.91
CA VAL A 327 11.77 -13.65 -15.77
C VAL A 327 11.61 -14.84 -16.71
N MET A 328 11.93 -14.66 -17.99
CA MET A 328 11.81 -15.72 -19.01
C MET A 328 12.63 -16.96 -18.65
N ARG A 329 13.85 -16.77 -18.13
CA ARG A 329 14.71 -17.89 -17.69
C ARG A 329 14.10 -18.68 -16.52
N VAL A 330 13.45 -17.98 -15.59
CA VAL A 330 12.78 -18.61 -14.43
C VAL A 330 11.51 -19.33 -14.86
N LEU A 331 10.73 -18.78 -15.79
CA LEU A 331 9.51 -19.44 -16.30
C LEU A 331 9.81 -20.85 -16.82
N GLY A 332 10.90 -21.02 -17.57
CA GLY A 332 11.32 -22.34 -18.05
C GLY A 332 11.83 -23.30 -16.96
N ALA A 333 11.95 -22.87 -15.70
CA ALA A 333 12.26 -23.74 -14.56
C ALA A 333 11.00 -24.14 -13.76
N LEU A 334 9.85 -23.53 -14.05
CA LEU A 334 8.58 -23.83 -13.37
C LEU A 334 7.89 -25.03 -14.01
N VAL A 335 7.09 -25.75 -13.22
CA VAL A 335 6.30 -26.92 -13.69
C VAL A 335 5.08 -26.57 -14.55
N PHE A 336 4.82 -25.28 -14.77
CA PHE A 336 3.67 -24.83 -15.54
C PHE A 336 4.03 -24.64 -17.01
N ASP A 337 3.16 -25.12 -17.88
CA ASP A 337 3.11 -24.62 -19.24
C ASP A 337 2.84 -23.12 -19.19
N HIS A 338 3.52 -22.35 -20.03
CA HIS A 338 3.37 -20.91 -20.06
C HIS A 338 3.35 -20.34 -21.47
N ALA A 339 2.73 -19.18 -21.61
CA ALA A 339 2.86 -18.35 -22.80
C ALA A 339 3.00 -16.88 -22.40
N VAL A 340 3.86 -16.17 -23.13
CA VAL A 340 4.10 -14.75 -22.96
C VAL A 340 3.62 -14.03 -24.22
N TYR A 341 2.80 -13.02 -24.01
CA TYR A 341 2.24 -12.18 -25.06
C TYR A 341 2.77 -10.75 -24.92
N ASN A 342 3.06 -10.12 -26.04
CA ASN A 342 3.34 -8.69 -26.09
C ASN A 342 2.03 -7.90 -26.06
N LEU A 343 2.02 -6.83 -25.27
CA LEU A 343 0.98 -5.81 -25.31
C LEU A 343 1.42 -4.68 -26.22
N GLU A 344 0.70 -4.49 -27.32
CA GLU A 344 0.94 -3.41 -28.26
C GLU A 344 0.05 -2.20 -27.91
N PRO A 345 0.63 -0.99 -27.77
CA PRO A 345 -0.14 0.22 -27.52
C PRO A 345 -0.97 0.55 -28.77
N GLN A 346 -2.23 0.17 -28.78
CA GLN A 346 -3.13 0.43 -29.91
C GLN A 346 -3.82 1.79 -29.76
N ARG A 347 -3.96 2.52 -30.87
CA ARG A 347 -4.83 3.70 -30.96
C ARG A 347 -6.27 3.23 -31.23
N GLY A 348 -7.01 2.80 -30.21
CA GLY A 348 -8.41 2.34 -30.34
C GLY A 348 -8.97 1.65 -29.08
N ASP A 349 -10.16 1.05 -29.18
CA ASP A 349 -10.95 0.45 -28.07
C ASP A 349 -10.43 -0.91 -27.52
N GLY A 350 -9.19 -1.30 -27.85
CA GLY A 350 -8.60 -2.54 -27.33
C GLY A 350 -7.07 -2.53 -27.42
N ALA A 351 -6.39 -3.27 -26.55
CA ALA A 351 -4.95 -3.47 -26.66
C ALA A 351 -4.64 -4.58 -27.69
N GLY A 352 -3.64 -4.34 -28.55
CA GLY A 352 -3.13 -5.36 -29.44
C GLY A 352 -2.38 -6.43 -28.65
N VAL A 353 -2.57 -7.70 -29.01
CA VAL A 353 -1.97 -8.83 -28.30
C VAL A 353 -1.34 -9.76 -29.33
N SER A 354 -0.03 -9.99 -29.22
CA SER A 354 0.71 -10.89 -30.10
C SER A 354 1.52 -11.90 -29.28
N LEU A 355 1.54 -13.17 -29.70
CA LEU A 355 2.30 -14.21 -29.00
C LEU A 355 3.79 -13.94 -29.17
N ARG A 356 4.52 -13.82 -28.05
CA ARG A 356 5.98 -13.65 -28.04
C ARG A 356 6.68 -14.99 -27.90
N GLU A 357 6.27 -15.77 -26.91
CA GLU A 357 6.92 -17.03 -26.55
C GLU A 357 5.92 -18.02 -25.96
N GLU A 358 6.11 -19.29 -26.23
CA GLU A 358 5.38 -20.39 -25.61
C GLU A 358 6.39 -21.43 -25.10
N GLY A 359 6.22 -21.85 -23.85
CA GLY A 359 7.12 -22.79 -23.19
C GLY A 359 6.35 -23.90 -22.49
N GLN A 360 6.88 -25.12 -22.58
CA GLN A 360 6.38 -26.25 -21.80
C GLN A 360 6.95 -26.20 -20.39
N GLY A 361 6.12 -26.59 -19.42
CA GLY A 361 6.55 -26.68 -18.03
C GLY A 361 7.67 -27.69 -17.83
N ALA A 362 8.59 -27.39 -16.92
CA ALA A 362 9.59 -28.34 -16.47
C ALA A 362 8.91 -29.57 -15.85
N ARG A 363 9.54 -30.74 -15.99
CA ARG A 363 9.01 -31.98 -15.40
C ARG A 363 8.92 -31.81 -13.88
N PRO A 364 7.86 -32.26 -13.21
CA PRO A 364 7.79 -32.19 -11.75
C PRO A 364 8.99 -32.93 -11.15
N ALA A 365 9.70 -32.29 -10.22
CA ALA A 365 10.77 -32.97 -9.50
C ALA A 365 10.19 -34.23 -8.83
N ARG A 366 10.72 -35.41 -9.17
CA ARG A 366 10.36 -36.63 -8.46
C ARG A 366 10.60 -36.37 -6.99
N ALA A 367 9.54 -36.37 -6.18
CA ALA A 367 9.66 -36.28 -4.72
C ALA A 367 10.71 -37.32 -4.32
N SER A 368 11.90 -36.85 -3.96
CA SER A 368 12.97 -37.76 -3.59
C SER A 368 12.38 -38.56 -2.44
N ASP A 369 12.21 -39.86 -2.68
CA ASP A 369 11.55 -40.80 -1.77
C ASP A 369 12.42 -40.83 -0.52
N GLY A 370 12.12 -39.88 0.36
CA GLY A 370 13.01 -39.42 1.42
C GLY A 370 13.32 -40.65 2.21
N GLY A 371 14.57 -41.09 2.13
CA GLY A 371 15.02 -42.38 2.60
C GLY A 371 14.43 -42.61 3.98
N ARG A 372 13.35 -43.40 4.03
CA ARG A 372 12.86 -44.01 5.25
C ARG A 372 13.99 -44.91 5.65
N SER A 373 14.90 -44.33 6.42
CA SER A 373 15.95 -45.00 7.18
C SER A 373 15.27 -46.22 7.74
N ARG A 374 15.56 -47.37 7.13
CA ARG A 374 15.13 -48.68 7.59
C ARG A 374 15.64 -48.73 9.02
N ARG A 375 14.76 -48.43 9.98
CA ARG A 375 14.98 -48.67 11.40
C ARG A 375 15.39 -50.13 11.47
N ARG A 376 16.70 -50.36 11.59
CA ARG A 376 17.30 -51.67 11.80
C ARG A 376 16.64 -52.22 13.04
N ARG A 377 15.71 -53.15 12.84
CA ARG A 377 15.14 -54.00 13.89
C ARG A 377 16.34 -54.57 14.68
N PRO A 378 16.42 -54.34 15.99
CA PRO A 378 17.45 -54.95 16.79
C PRO A 378 17.20 -56.46 16.81
N LYS A 379 18.17 -57.22 16.31
CA LYS A 379 18.19 -58.69 16.30
C LYS A 379 18.37 -59.16 17.75
N ARG A 380 17.25 -59.31 18.48
CA ARG A 380 17.25 -59.82 19.85
C ARG A 380 17.36 -61.35 19.80
N ARG A 381 18.53 -61.86 20.19
CA ARG A 381 18.80 -63.27 20.50
C ARG A 381 17.86 -63.75 21.60
N GLY A 382 17.43 -65.00 21.47
CA GLY A 382 16.41 -65.63 22.30
C GLY A 382 16.83 -66.08 23.69
N ARG A 383 15.80 -66.44 24.46
CA ARG A 383 15.68 -67.33 25.63
C ARG A 383 14.28 -67.00 26.16
N GLY A 384 13.25 -67.82 25.96
CA GLY A 384 13.06 -69.13 26.56
C GLY A 384 12.04 -68.98 27.70
N SER A 385 11.12 -69.95 27.81
CA SER A 385 10.25 -70.27 28.98
C SER A 385 8.73 -70.11 28.75
N SER A 386 8.10 -71.26 28.42
CA SER A 386 6.95 -71.91 29.09
C SER A 386 5.69 -71.13 29.52
N GLY A 387 4.53 -71.71 29.17
CA GLY A 387 3.24 -71.58 29.87
C GLY A 387 2.12 -71.14 28.92
N ALA A 388 1.32 -72.04 28.34
CA ALA A 388 0.12 -72.71 28.89
C ALA A 388 -1.14 -71.82 28.88
N GLY A 389 -2.23 -72.36 28.31
CA GLY A 389 -3.60 -71.80 28.30
C GLY A 389 -4.04 -71.39 26.89
N GLU A 390 -4.66 -72.28 26.11
CA GLU A 390 -6.10 -72.60 26.08
C GLU A 390 -6.96 -71.62 25.26
N ASP A 391 -7.80 -72.25 24.44
CA ASP A 391 -9.07 -71.80 23.86
C ASP A 391 -9.16 -70.90 22.61
N ALA A 392 -9.45 -71.62 21.51
CA ALA A 392 -10.74 -71.62 20.80
C ALA A 392 -11.08 -70.57 19.71
N SER A 393 -11.70 -71.13 18.66
CA SER A 393 -12.38 -70.56 17.47
C SER A 393 -11.45 -70.12 16.32
N ARG A 394 -11.35 -70.83 15.17
CA ARG A 394 -12.37 -71.25 14.17
C ARG A 394 -13.03 -70.01 13.56
N VAL A 395 -12.73 -69.60 12.32
CA VAL A 395 -13.39 -69.97 11.03
C VAL A 395 -12.43 -69.54 9.87
N GLU A 396 -11.82 -70.43 9.08
CA GLU A 396 -12.25 -70.96 7.75
C GLU A 396 -12.68 -69.91 6.70
N GLY A 397 -11.82 -69.59 5.72
CA GLY A 397 -12.00 -69.98 4.30
C GLY A 397 -12.11 -68.70 3.45
N ARG A 398 -11.39 -68.45 2.35
CA ARG A 398 -11.25 -69.11 1.02
C ARG A 398 -10.13 -68.33 0.31
N GLU A 399 -9.08 -68.90 -0.30
CA GLU A 399 -8.99 -69.68 -1.55
C GLU A 399 -9.60 -69.03 -2.80
N GLY A 400 -8.78 -68.90 -3.86
CA GLY A 400 -9.13 -68.45 -5.21
C GLY A 400 -8.09 -67.45 -5.77
N ASP A 401 -6.92 -67.82 -6.28
CA ASP A 401 -6.62 -68.62 -7.49
C ASP A 401 -6.46 -67.76 -8.77
N ASP A 402 -5.23 -67.79 -9.29
CA ASP A 402 -4.70 -67.71 -10.66
C ASP A 402 -5.11 -66.65 -11.71
N GLY A 403 -4.08 -66.17 -12.43
CA GLY A 403 -4.26 -65.51 -13.73
C GLY A 403 -3.04 -64.78 -14.31
N ASP A 404 -1.96 -65.49 -14.63
CA ASP A 404 -0.90 -65.07 -15.58
C ASP A 404 -1.43 -65.07 -17.03
N ALA A 405 -1.06 -64.07 -17.87
CA ALA A 405 -0.77 -64.22 -19.31
C ALA A 405 -0.43 -62.91 -20.07
N VAL A 406 0.87 -62.69 -20.27
CA VAL A 406 1.62 -62.48 -21.53
C VAL A 406 0.90 -61.99 -22.83
N ALA A 407 1.44 -60.87 -23.36
CA ALA A 407 1.70 -60.44 -24.76
C ALA A 407 0.59 -60.33 -25.83
N SER A 408 0.57 -59.18 -26.54
CA SER A 408 0.94 -59.14 -27.97
C SER A 408 1.00 -57.72 -28.54
N ARG A 409 2.05 -57.51 -29.33
CA ARG A 409 2.40 -56.42 -30.26
C ARG A 409 1.55 -56.52 -31.54
N ALA A 410 1.10 -55.40 -32.10
CA ALA A 410 0.79 -55.28 -33.54
C ALA A 410 0.85 -53.82 -34.01
N GLU A 411 1.73 -53.61 -35.00
CA GLU A 411 1.87 -52.46 -35.89
C GLU A 411 0.69 -52.36 -36.88
N ARG A 412 0.46 -51.16 -37.44
CA ARG A 412 -0.19 -50.78 -38.74
C ARG A 412 -1.04 -49.50 -38.58
N GLU A 413 -1.14 -48.57 -39.52
CA GLU A 413 -0.60 -48.33 -40.86
C GLU A 413 -0.91 -46.86 -41.20
N GLU A 414 -0.08 -46.22 -42.01
CA GLU A 414 -0.23 -44.84 -42.49
C GLU A 414 -1.19 -44.71 -43.71
N ALA A 415 -1.64 -43.46 -43.91
CA ALA A 415 -2.05 -42.77 -45.15
C ALA A 415 -3.53 -42.86 -45.61
N PRO A 416 -4.07 -41.88 -46.40
CA PRO A 416 -3.38 -40.76 -47.06
C PRO A 416 -4.02 -39.36 -46.91
N GLN A 417 -3.24 -38.38 -47.39
CA GLN A 417 -3.55 -36.97 -47.65
C GLN A 417 -4.70 -36.78 -48.65
N PHE A 418 -5.44 -35.68 -48.48
CA PHE A 418 -6.14 -35.01 -49.57
C PHE A 418 -5.72 -33.53 -49.59
N GLU A 419 -5.15 -33.14 -50.72
CA GLU A 419 -5.00 -31.76 -51.18
C GLU A 419 -6.37 -31.20 -51.52
N GLU A 420 -6.73 -30.05 -50.95
CA GLU A 420 -7.71 -29.15 -51.57
C GLU A 420 -7.02 -27.84 -51.94
N ILE A 421 -6.94 -27.67 -53.26
CA ILE A 421 -6.60 -26.46 -53.98
C ILE A 421 -7.88 -25.62 -54.09
N SER A 422 -7.82 -24.35 -53.69
CA SER A 422 -8.63 -23.28 -54.30
C SER A 422 -7.90 -21.96 -54.07
N LEU A 423 -7.19 -21.44 -55.09
CA LEU A 423 -7.71 -20.59 -56.16
C LEU A 423 -8.31 -19.27 -55.64
N PHE A 424 -7.44 -18.40 -55.13
CA PHE A 424 -7.54 -16.95 -55.33
C PHE A 424 -6.11 -16.38 -55.47
N GLU A 425 -5.60 -16.48 -56.69
CA GLU A 425 -4.66 -15.51 -57.24
C GLU A 425 -5.41 -14.19 -57.47
N LEU A 426 -4.86 -13.09 -56.98
CA LEU A 426 -4.85 -11.84 -57.74
C LEU A 426 -3.64 -11.02 -57.31
N GLU A 427 -2.72 -10.95 -58.27
CA GLU A 427 -1.47 -10.22 -58.32
C GLU A 427 -1.67 -8.70 -58.28
N ASP A 428 -0.60 -8.01 -57.87
CA ASP A 428 -0.08 -6.70 -58.35
C ASP A 428 0.58 -5.99 -57.14
N ASP A 429 1.83 -5.53 -57.13
CA ASP A 429 2.85 -5.48 -58.16
C ASP A 429 4.20 -5.21 -57.45
N VAL A 430 5.27 -5.79 -57.97
CA VAL A 430 6.66 -5.63 -57.49
C VAL A 430 7.27 -4.38 -58.13
N ARG A 431 7.96 -3.51 -57.37
CA ARG A 431 9.21 -2.88 -57.85
C ARG A 431 10.21 -2.55 -56.73
N PRO A 432 11.53 -2.57 -57.04
CA PRO A 432 12.60 -2.68 -56.06
C PRO A 432 13.48 -1.42 -55.94
N GLU A 433 14.32 -1.45 -54.90
CA GLU A 433 15.66 -0.85 -54.71
C GLU A 433 15.97 0.56 -55.23
N GLY A 434 16.56 1.39 -54.34
CA GLY A 434 17.18 2.66 -54.74
C GLY A 434 17.88 3.38 -53.58
N GLU A 435 19.20 3.20 -53.56
CA GLU A 435 20.25 3.85 -52.78
C GLU A 435 20.17 5.38 -52.55
N GLU A 436 20.77 5.76 -51.42
CA GLU A 436 21.71 6.88 -51.21
C GLU A 436 21.32 8.37 -51.36
N ASN A 437 21.89 9.11 -50.40
CA ASN A 437 22.47 10.46 -50.46
C ASN A 437 21.64 11.70 -50.03
N ALA A 438 22.24 12.33 -49.02
CA ALA A 438 22.60 13.75 -48.94
C ALA A 438 21.51 14.81 -48.67
N ASP A 439 21.73 15.47 -47.53
CA ASP A 439 22.01 16.91 -47.44
C ASP A 439 21.04 17.91 -48.09
N GLY A 440 20.54 18.85 -47.28
CA GLY A 440 19.98 20.09 -47.81
C GLY A 440 18.66 20.55 -47.20
N GLY A 441 18.78 21.33 -46.12
CA GLY A 441 18.37 22.74 -46.22
C GLY A 441 16.88 23.11 -46.18
N ARG A 442 16.54 23.84 -45.11
CA ARG A 442 15.79 25.11 -45.10
C ARG A 442 14.42 25.12 -45.79
N SER A 443 13.38 25.50 -45.04
CA SER A 443 12.69 26.81 -45.23
C SER A 443 11.37 26.93 -44.44
N ARG A 444 11.37 27.92 -43.54
CA ARG A 444 10.33 28.96 -43.32
C ARG A 444 8.89 28.54 -43.00
N GLY A 445 8.46 28.95 -41.81
CA GLY A 445 7.05 29.17 -41.46
C GLY A 445 6.87 30.14 -40.29
N ARG A 446 7.41 31.36 -40.37
CA ARG A 446 7.09 32.48 -39.46
C ARG A 446 5.68 33.01 -39.73
N ARG A 447 4.89 33.28 -38.68
CA ARG A 447 3.93 34.43 -38.58
C ARG A 447 3.41 34.60 -37.12
N PRO A 448 2.86 35.78 -36.72
CA PRO A 448 3.55 36.64 -35.75
C PRO A 448 2.72 37.18 -34.56
N ARG A 449 3.45 37.66 -33.54
CA ARG A 449 3.21 38.80 -32.62
C ARG A 449 1.76 39.27 -32.33
N ARG A 450 1.45 39.38 -31.03
CA ARG A 450 0.84 40.61 -30.47
C ARG A 450 1.53 41.05 -29.16
N ARG A 451 2.06 42.28 -29.22
CA ARG A 451 2.68 43.06 -28.14
C ARG A 451 1.61 43.98 -27.52
N ARG A 452 1.54 44.03 -26.19
CA ARG A 452 1.03 45.13 -25.35
C ARG A 452 1.83 44.96 -24.04
N GLY A 453 2.75 45.81 -23.61
CA GLY A 453 2.88 47.25 -23.75
C GLY A 453 2.42 47.91 -22.46
N ARG A 454 3.25 47.97 -21.40
CA ARG A 454 3.18 49.03 -20.38
C ARG A 454 4.49 49.18 -19.57
N ARG A 455 5.04 50.39 -19.70
CA ARG A 455 5.94 51.18 -18.81
C ARG A 455 6.06 50.63 -17.38
N GLY A 456 7.21 50.58 -16.72
CA GLY A 456 8.46 51.35 -16.84
C GLY A 456 8.81 51.95 -15.46
N ASN A 457 10.11 52.02 -15.13
CA ASN A 457 10.81 53.12 -14.44
C ASN A 457 11.79 52.70 -13.31
N GLY A 458 13.01 53.25 -13.38
CA GLY A 458 14.04 53.38 -12.32
C GLY A 458 14.92 52.14 -12.11
N GLY A 459 16.24 52.12 -12.32
CA GLY A 459 17.24 53.18 -12.32
C GLY A 459 18.21 52.93 -11.17
N GLY A 460 19.49 52.67 -11.46
CA GLY A 460 20.53 52.58 -10.42
C GLY A 460 21.75 51.78 -10.84
N ALA A 461 22.78 52.50 -11.30
CA ALA A 461 24.10 52.01 -11.67
C ALA A 461 24.89 51.43 -10.48
N SER A 462 25.82 50.50 -10.74
CA SER A 462 27.26 50.68 -10.42
C SER A 462 28.10 49.45 -10.79
N ALA A 463 29.15 49.73 -11.58
CA ALA A 463 30.52 49.21 -11.49
C ALA A 463 30.81 47.69 -11.49
N GLU A 464 31.27 47.21 -12.65
CA GLU A 464 32.40 46.28 -12.81
C GLU A 464 33.71 46.89 -12.24
N PRO A 465 34.78 46.11 -11.89
CA PRO A 465 35.38 45.13 -12.80
C PRO A 465 36.15 43.90 -12.21
N THR A 466 36.49 43.02 -13.16
CA THR A 466 37.70 42.16 -13.27
C THR A 466 37.95 41.02 -12.28
N SER A 467 37.99 39.79 -12.80
CA SER A 467 39.25 39.02 -12.88
C SER A 467 39.15 37.81 -13.82
N GLU A 468 40.28 37.53 -14.45
CA GLU A 468 40.59 36.61 -15.54
C GLU A 468 40.60 35.11 -15.17
N GLU A 469 40.41 34.30 -16.22
CA GLU A 469 41.06 33.01 -16.53
C GLU A 469 41.07 31.86 -15.51
N ARG A 470 40.47 30.72 -15.91
CA ARG A 470 41.22 29.48 -16.20
C ARG A 470 40.38 28.42 -16.91
N ASP A 471 40.79 28.12 -18.14
CA ASP A 471 40.49 26.89 -18.88
C ASP A 471 41.21 25.68 -18.28
N VAL A 472 40.49 24.57 -18.06
CA VAL A 472 40.94 23.18 -18.36
C VAL A 472 39.70 22.29 -18.60
N PRO A 473 39.65 21.45 -19.64
CA PRO A 473 38.47 20.68 -20.04
C PRO A 473 38.50 19.23 -19.51
N ALA A 474 37.31 18.61 -19.32
CA ALA A 474 37.08 17.19 -19.65
C ALA A 474 35.62 16.73 -19.38
N ALA A 475 35.09 16.09 -20.43
CA ALA A 475 34.21 14.91 -20.45
C ALA A 475 32.73 15.03 -20.05
N ASP A 476 31.93 15.05 -21.12
CA ASP A 476 30.53 14.61 -21.22
C ASP A 476 30.29 13.23 -20.57
N VAL A 477 29.33 13.17 -19.64
CA VAL A 477 28.34 12.09 -19.56
C VAL A 477 27.02 12.73 -19.16
N ALA A 478 26.18 13.02 -20.14
CA ALA A 478 24.77 13.35 -19.91
C ALA A 478 24.02 12.06 -19.58
N ALA A 479 23.41 11.99 -18.41
CA ALA A 479 22.37 11.04 -18.08
C ALA A 479 21.09 11.83 -17.83
N ASP A 480 20.05 11.53 -18.61
CA ASP A 480 18.70 12.06 -18.49
C ASP A 480 18.09 11.74 -17.12
N GLU A 481 17.76 12.77 -16.32
CA GLU A 481 17.03 12.63 -15.05
C GLU A 481 15.83 13.60 -14.91
N ASP A 482 15.27 14.10 -16.02
CA ASP A 482 14.22 15.14 -15.98
C ASP A 482 12.77 14.67 -16.15
N GLU A 483 12.46 13.36 -16.00
CA GLU A 483 11.08 12.87 -16.26
C GLU A 483 10.25 12.41 -15.03
N VAL A 484 10.70 12.66 -13.79
CA VAL A 484 9.98 12.19 -12.58
C VAL A 484 9.28 13.29 -11.77
N ASP A 485 9.49 14.58 -12.07
CA ASP A 485 9.06 15.69 -11.18
C ASP A 485 7.74 16.40 -11.58
N ALA A 486 6.94 15.83 -12.51
CA ALA A 486 5.67 16.42 -12.97
C ALA A 486 4.40 15.90 -12.27
N LEU A 487 4.50 14.98 -11.30
CA LEU A 487 3.34 14.20 -10.83
C LEU A 487 2.57 14.75 -9.61
N LEU A 488 2.91 15.91 -9.02
CA LEU A 488 2.21 16.41 -7.82
C LEU A 488 1.92 17.92 -7.84
N GLY A 489 0.94 18.35 -8.64
CA GLY A 489 0.40 19.70 -8.50
C GLY A 489 -0.80 20.04 -9.38
N SER A 490 -2.01 19.94 -8.84
CA SER A 490 -3.10 20.93 -8.94
C SER A 490 -4.44 20.28 -8.61
N GLY A 491 -5.11 20.84 -7.61
CA GLY A 491 -6.47 20.52 -7.22
C GLY A 491 -7.03 21.75 -6.53
N ASP A 492 -7.35 22.76 -7.35
CA ASP A 492 -7.97 24.01 -6.93
C ASP A 492 -9.36 23.74 -6.37
N ALA A 493 -9.68 24.44 -5.29
CA ALA A 493 -10.98 24.41 -4.65
C ALA A 493 -12.00 25.22 -5.47
N LEU A 494 -13.07 24.58 -5.90
CA LEU A 494 -14.28 25.27 -6.35
C LEU A 494 -15.50 24.77 -5.56
N ASP A 495 -16.26 25.76 -5.11
CA ASP A 495 -17.48 25.73 -4.31
C ASP A 495 -18.69 25.37 -5.19
N PRO A 496 -19.49 24.33 -4.90
CA PRO A 496 -20.70 24.04 -5.65
C PRO A 496 -21.95 24.32 -4.81
N ALA A 497 -22.56 25.49 -5.03
CA ALA A 497 -23.93 25.75 -4.64
C ALA A 497 -24.64 26.59 -5.71
N ALA A 498 -25.28 25.90 -6.68
CA ALA A 498 -26.45 26.41 -7.41
C ALA A 498 -27.04 25.30 -8.32
N THR A 499 -28.11 24.69 -7.83
CA THR A 499 -29.40 24.45 -8.52
C THR A 499 -29.41 23.78 -9.91
N LEU A 500 -29.90 22.54 -9.98
CA LEU A 500 -30.67 22.04 -11.12
C LEU A 500 -31.81 21.14 -10.62
N ASP A 501 -33.04 21.55 -10.94
CA ASP A 501 -34.27 20.76 -10.85
C ASP A 501 -34.52 20.01 -12.19
N PRO A 502 -35.36 18.96 -12.20
CA PRO A 502 -35.33 17.91 -13.22
C PRO A 502 -36.26 18.22 -14.41
N MET A 503 -35.85 17.83 -15.62
CA MET A 503 -36.77 17.69 -16.75
C MET A 503 -36.91 16.21 -17.09
N GLY A 504 -38.16 15.77 -17.13
CA GLY A 504 -38.59 14.38 -17.29
C GLY A 504 -38.65 13.89 -18.73
N ASP A 505 -39.00 12.61 -18.78
CA ASP A 505 -39.36 11.73 -19.89
C ASP A 505 -39.93 12.40 -21.15
N ASP A 506 -39.45 11.97 -22.34
CA ASP A 506 -40.25 11.09 -23.19
C ASP A 506 -39.49 10.54 -24.43
N ALA A 507 -39.65 9.23 -24.61
CA ALA A 507 -39.97 8.48 -25.84
C ALA A 507 -39.24 8.75 -27.19
N SER A 508 -38.46 7.73 -27.58
CA SER A 508 -38.46 7.00 -28.87
C SER A 508 -38.61 7.74 -30.22
N ALA A 509 -37.63 7.53 -31.11
CA ALA A 509 -37.88 7.14 -32.52
C ALA A 509 -36.59 6.66 -33.21
N GLU A 510 -36.71 5.53 -33.90
CA GLU A 510 -35.77 5.03 -34.92
C GLU A 510 -35.75 5.98 -36.14
N THR A 511 -34.60 6.16 -36.78
CA THR A 511 -34.39 6.25 -38.26
C THR A 511 -32.91 6.58 -38.49
N ASP A 512 -32.14 5.68 -39.10
CA ASP A 512 -31.96 5.44 -40.54
C ASP A 512 -30.81 6.28 -41.11
N GLU A 513 -29.66 5.60 -41.21
CA GLU A 513 -28.46 6.08 -41.89
C GLU A 513 -28.71 6.07 -43.40
N SER A 514 -28.77 7.25 -44.03
CA SER A 514 -28.10 7.54 -45.30
C SER A 514 -28.65 8.82 -45.92
N ALA A 515 -27.80 9.84 -46.07
CA ALA A 515 -27.74 10.69 -47.27
C ALA A 515 -26.83 11.92 -47.07
N VAL A 516 -25.78 11.96 -47.88
CA VAL A 516 -25.38 13.12 -48.69
C VAL A 516 -24.71 14.30 -47.96
N TYR A 517 -23.38 14.27 -48.03
CA TYR A 517 -22.54 15.47 -48.06
C TYR A 517 -22.86 16.32 -49.30
N ALA A 518 -23.50 17.48 -49.12
CA ALA A 518 -23.39 18.64 -50.00
C ALA A 518 -24.28 19.82 -49.53
N ASP A 519 -23.86 20.58 -48.51
CA ASP A 519 -24.03 22.05 -48.48
C ASP A 519 -23.33 22.63 -47.24
N GLY A 520 -22.09 23.10 -47.40
CA GLY A 520 -21.23 23.51 -46.29
C GLY A 520 -21.14 25.02 -46.06
N GLU A 521 -21.96 25.84 -46.71
CA GLU A 521 -21.83 27.32 -46.63
C GLU A 521 -23.11 28.05 -46.21
N ALA A 522 -24.24 27.35 -45.99
CA ALA A 522 -25.49 27.96 -45.52
C ALA A 522 -25.73 27.83 -44.00
N GLU A 523 -25.12 26.86 -43.32
CA GLU A 523 -25.35 26.59 -41.89
C GLU A 523 -24.63 27.57 -40.94
N GLU A 524 -23.58 28.26 -41.42
CA GLU A 524 -22.80 29.18 -40.58
C GLU A 524 -23.57 30.49 -40.29
N ASP A 525 -24.39 30.96 -41.25
CA ASP A 525 -25.21 32.17 -41.10
C ASP A 525 -26.40 31.94 -40.15
N ASP A 526 -27.02 30.75 -40.20
CA ASP A 526 -28.12 30.38 -39.30
C ASP A 526 -27.63 30.23 -37.86
N TRP A 527 -26.42 29.72 -37.65
CA TRP A 527 -25.83 29.61 -36.31
C TRP A 527 -25.50 30.98 -35.69
N ILE A 528 -25.07 31.95 -36.49
CA ILE A 528 -24.83 33.32 -36.02
C ILE A 528 -26.15 34.01 -35.65
N ALA A 529 -27.19 33.82 -36.47
CA ALA A 529 -28.53 34.35 -36.19
C ALA A 529 -29.14 33.75 -34.92
N GLU A 530 -29.01 32.44 -34.70
CA GLU A 530 -29.49 31.78 -33.49
C GLU A 530 -28.75 32.27 -32.23
N ARG A 531 -27.44 32.51 -32.34
CA ARG A 531 -26.62 33.04 -31.25
C ARG A 531 -26.98 34.48 -30.88
N GLU A 532 -27.28 35.32 -31.87
CA GLU A 532 -27.77 36.68 -31.62
C GLU A 532 -29.18 36.68 -31.03
N ALA A 533 -30.06 35.80 -31.49
CA ALA A 533 -31.40 35.63 -30.93
C ALA A 533 -31.35 35.20 -29.46
N ARG A 534 -30.49 34.24 -29.09
CA ARG A 534 -30.28 33.84 -27.68
C ARG A 534 -29.69 34.96 -26.83
N LYS A 535 -28.85 35.82 -27.41
CA LYS A 535 -28.26 36.96 -26.72
C LYS A 535 -29.30 38.07 -26.48
N GLN A 536 -30.19 38.30 -27.43
CA GLN A 536 -31.32 39.24 -27.26
C GLN A 536 -32.37 38.70 -26.30
N ALA A 537 -32.68 37.40 -26.32
CA ALA A 537 -33.57 36.78 -25.34
C ALA A 537 -33.04 36.88 -23.90
N ARG A 538 -31.72 36.77 -23.70
CA ARG A 538 -31.08 37.02 -22.40
C ARG A 538 -31.16 38.47 -21.95
N LEU A 539 -31.05 39.43 -22.88
CA LEU A 539 -31.17 40.85 -22.58
C LEU A 539 -32.63 41.28 -22.32
N ALA A 540 -33.60 40.61 -22.94
CA ALA A 540 -35.03 40.85 -22.74
C ALA A 540 -35.57 40.25 -21.43
N ASN A 541 -34.94 39.17 -20.92
CA ASN A 541 -35.28 38.54 -19.63
C ASN A 541 -34.53 39.14 -18.43
N LEU A 542 -33.72 40.18 -18.63
CA LEU A 542 -33.19 41.00 -17.55
C LEU A 542 -34.28 42.01 -17.16
N GLU A 543 -35.20 41.58 -16.28
CA GLU A 543 -36.05 42.51 -15.56
C GLU A 543 -35.15 43.49 -14.76
N PRO A 544 -35.48 44.79 -14.73
CA PRO A 544 -34.73 45.75 -13.94
C PRO A 544 -34.81 45.35 -12.46
N GLU A 545 -33.64 45.12 -11.85
CA GLU A 545 -33.52 44.82 -10.42
C GLU A 545 -34.30 45.85 -9.59
N PRO A 546 -35.08 45.42 -8.58
CA PRO A 546 -35.71 46.35 -7.66
C PRO A 546 -34.63 47.18 -6.95
N GLU A 547 -34.90 48.48 -6.79
CA GLU A 547 -34.01 49.41 -6.10
C GLU A 547 -33.61 48.84 -4.72
N PRO A 548 -32.32 48.88 -4.35
CA PRO A 548 -31.85 48.27 -3.12
C PRO A 548 -32.51 48.94 -1.91
N GLU A 549 -33.25 48.15 -1.14
CA GLU A 549 -33.69 48.53 0.20
C GLU A 549 -32.44 48.83 1.07
N PRO A 550 -32.52 49.82 1.98
CA PRO A 550 -31.38 50.22 2.80
C PRO A 550 -30.85 49.04 3.62
N GLU A 551 -29.58 48.69 3.36
CA GLU A 551 -28.82 47.64 4.03
C GLU A 551 -29.08 47.65 5.55
N SER A 552 -29.81 46.66 6.04
CA SER A 552 -29.77 46.29 7.45
C SER A 552 -28.37 45.78 7.77
N ASP A 553 -27.78 46.28 8.86
CA ASP A 553 -26.46 45.92 9.40
C ASP A 553 -26.22 44.39 9.45
N GLU A 554 -25.74 43.81 8.35
CA GLU A 554 -25.09 42.51 8.40
C GLU A 554 -23.73 42.67 9.08
N PRO A 555 -23.39 41.86 10.09
CA PRO A 555 -22.13 41.98 10.80
C PRO A 555 -20.98 41.74 9.80
N SER A 556 -20.21 42.80 9.53
CA SER A 556 -19.02 42.76 8.69
C SER A 556 -18.16 41.55 9.08
N LYS A 557 -17.80 40.70 8.09
CA LYS A 557 -16.89 39.57 8.31
C LYS A 557 -15.64 40.07 9.02
N ALA A 558 -15.49 39.68 10.30
CA ALA A 558 -14.38 40.13 11.13
C ALA A 558 -13.04 39.87 10.40
N PRO A 559 -12.11 40.83 10.42
CA PRO A 559 -10.80 40.66 9.79
C PRO A 559 -10.13 39.41 10.34
N ARG A 560 -9.54 38.59 9.46
CA ARG A 560 -8.74 37.42 9.85
C ARG A 560 -7.65 37.91 10.83
N ARG A 561 -7.75 37.51 12.10
CA ARG A 561 -6.90 38.01 13.18
C ARG A 561 -5.59 37.22 13.22
N ARG A 562 -4.48 37.90 13.46
CA ARG A 562 -3.17 37.26 13.69
C ARG A 562 -3.12 36.77 15.14
N ALA A 563 -2.51 35.61 15.39
CA ALA A 563 -2.39 35.04 16.74
C ALA A 563 -0.93 34.98 17.22
N ALA A 564 -0.73 35.08 18.53
CA ALA A 564 0.52 34.79 19.21
C ALA A 564 0.50 33.37 19.77
N ILE A 565 1.59 32.63 19.60
CA ILE A 565 1.71 31.24 20.09
C ILE A 565 2.98 31.12 20.92
N VAL A 566 2.89 30.49 22.08
CA VAL A 566 4.02 30.18 22.96
C VAL A 566 4.01 28.69 23.26
N ALA A 567 5.15 28.04 23.04
CA ALA A 567 5.35 26.63 23.33
C ALA A 567 6.35 26.44 24.48
N HIS A 568 6.12 25.44 25.31
CA HIS A 568 7.12 24.97 26.26
C HIS A 568 8.35 24.42 25.52
N ALA A 569 9.52 24.50 26.15
CA ALA A 569 10.83 24.18 25.58
C ALA A 569 11.11 22.68 25.47
N ASP A 570 10.17 21.93 24.90
CA ASP A 570 10.31 20.51 24.57
C ASP A 570 9.78 20.23 23.15
N ARG A 571 10.13 19.07 22.59
CA ARG A 571 9.76 18.72 21.21
C ARG A 571 8.26 18.54 21.01
N ASP A 572 7.56 18.00 22.01
CA ASP A 572 6.12 17.74 21.95
C ASP A 572 5.34 19.06 21.86
N SER A 573 5.59 19.96 22.81
CA SER A 573 4.96 21.26 22.94
C SER A 573 5.22 22.13 21.71
N VAL A 574 6.46 22.14 21.20
CA VAL A 574 6.81 22.84 19.95
C VAL A 574 6.03 22.26 18.77
N THR A 575 5.94 20.93 18.66
CA THR A 575 5.21 20.29 17.55
C THR A 575 3.71 20.54 17.62
N ALA A 576 3.12 20.42 18.81
CA ALA A 576 1.71 20.75 19.06
C ALA A 576 1.41 22.22 18.72
N ALA A 577 2.28 23.14 19.09
CA ALA A 577 2.17 24.55 18.74
C ALA A 577 2.31 24.82 17.23
N ILE A 578 3.15 24.07 16.51
CA ILE A 578 3.25 24.16 15.05
C ILE A 578 1.97 23.65 14.38
N LEU A 579 1.39 22.55 14.87
CA LEU A 579 0.10 22.03 14.39
C LEU A 579 -1.01 23.09 14.56
N LEU A 580 -1.03 23.75 15.73
CA LEU A 580 -1.91 24.89 16.03
C LEU A 580 -1.71 26.04 15.03
N ALA A 581 -0.44 26.45 14.83
CA ALA A 581 -0.06 27.56 13.96
C ALA A 581 -0.48 27.32 12.50
N ARG A 582 -0.39 26.07 12.02
CA ARG A 582 -0.79 25.68 10.67
C ARG A 582 -2.29 25.84 10.43
N ASP A 583 -3.11 25.55 11.42
CA ASP A 583 -4.56 25.73 11.32
C ASP A 583 -4.94 27.23 11.34
N ILE A 584 -4.31 28.01 12.22
CA ILE A 584 -4.54 29.46 12.34
C ILE A 584 -4.04 30.24 11.10
N ARG A 585 -2.93 29.79 10.48
CA ARG A 585 -2.23 30.36 9.31
C ARG A 585 -1.60 31.74 9.49
N GLN A 586 -2.26 32.64 10.22
CA GLN A 586 -1.79 34.00 10.45
C GLN A 586 -1.23 34.13 11.86
N ILE A 587 0.08 33.94 12.00
CA ILE A 587 0.78 34.14 13.27
C ILE A 587 1.48 35.50 13.32
N GLU A 588 1.29 36.20 14.44
CA GLU A 588 1.99 37.43 14.80
C GLU A 588 3.42 37.08 15.23
N GLY A 589 3.56 36.17 16.19
CA GLY A 589 4.84 35.61 16.62
C GLY A 589 4.71 34.18 17.14
N PHE A 590 5.85 33.51 17.28
CA PHE A 590 5.95 32.14 17.81
C PHE A 590 7.14 32.09 18.75
N TRP A 591 6.89 31.87 20.04
CA TRP A 591 7.92 31.87 21.07
C TRP A 591 8.07 30.50 21.71
N VAL A 592 9.29 30.18 22.09
CA VAL A 592 9.62 28.96 22.85
C VAL A 592 10.27 29.39 24.15
N TYR A 593 9.78 28.89 25.29
CA TYR A 593 10.35 29.19 26.60
C TYR A 593 10.32 27.95 27.50
N PRO A 594 11.34 27.75 28.35
CA PRO A 594 11.22 26.79 29.44
C PRO A 594 10.18 27.28 30.46
N GLN A 595 9.67 26.37 31.30
CA GLN A 595 8.61 26.68 32.28
C GLN A 595 8.95 27.88 33.16
N GLU A 596 10.19 27.97 33.66
CA GLU A 596 10.66 29.06 34.53
C GLU A 596 10.68 30.44 33.86
N GLU A 597 10.68 30.50 32.53
CA GLU A 597 10.68 31.74 31.75
C GLU A 597 9.29 32.14 31.22
N LEU A 598 8.22 31.39 31.52
CA LEU A 598 6.87 31.73 31.08
C LEU A 598 6.45 33.15 31.52
N MET A 599 6.87 33.58 32.71
CA MET A 599 6.57 34.92 33.21
C MET A 599 7.29 36.03 32.42
N THR A 600 8.40 35.71 31.73
CA THR A 600 9.07 36.64 30.82
C THR A 600 8.15 36.99 29.67
N PHE A 601 7.45 36.00 29.10
CA PHE A 601 6.47 36.25 28.04
C PHE A 601 5.35 37.17 28.53
N PHE A 602 4.72 36.86 29.66
CA PHE A 602 3.62 37.69 30.19
C PHE A 602 4.05 39.12 30.54
N ARG A 603 5.25 39.31 31.07
CA ARG A 603 5.73 40.63 31.53
C ARG A 603 6.31 41.52 30.44
N SER A 604 6.65 40.97 29.27
CA SER A 604 7.32 41.73 28.20
C SER A 604 6.61 41.61 26.86
N ILE A 605 6.50 40.41 26.33
CA ILE A 605 5.97 40.18 24.99
C ILE A 605 4.45 40.37 24.97
N ALA A 606 3.73 39.77 25.92
CA ALA A 606 2.27 39.80 25.94
C ALA A 606 1.70 41.21 26.12
N THR A 607 2.44 42.11 26.77
CA THR A 607 2.05 43.53 26.93
C THR A 607 2.19 44.34 25.63
N ASP A 608 3.06 43.90 24.72
CA ASP A 608 3.29 44.56 23.43
C ASP A 608 2.34 44.08 22.32
N LEU A 609 1.63 42.96 22.55
CA LEU A 609 0.62 42.44 21.62
C LEU A 609 -0.62 43.34 21.59
N ARG A 610 -1.24 43.46 20.42
CA ARG A 610 -2.50 44.21 20.27
C ARG A 610 -3.58 43.60 21.15
N GLN A 611 -4.52 44.42 21.63
CA GLN A 611 -5.54 43.99 22.59
C GLN A 611 -6.44 42.87 22.05
N GLU A 612 -6.65 42.83 20.74
CA GLU A 612 -7.47 41.85 20.04
C GLU A 612 -6.72 40.58 19.59
N THR A 613 -5.40 40.54 19.71
CA THR A 613 -4.56 39.39 19.29
C THR A 613 -4.84 38.20 20.22
N PRO A 614 -5.33 37.06 19.69
CA PRO A 614 -5.44 35.82 20.45
C PRO A 614 -4.05 35.28 20.83
N ILE A 615 -3.92 34.73 22.03
CA ILE A 615 -2.70 34.17 22.58
C ILE A 615 -2.95 32.69 22.85
N TYR A 616 -2.02 31.82 22.45
CA TYR A 616 -2.10 30.39 22.74
C TYR A 616 -0.86 29.92 23.47
N LEU A 617 -1.04 29.24 24.60
CA LEU A 617 0.02 28.60 25.38
C LEU A 617 -0.09 27.09 25.21
N VAL A 618 1.04 26.42 24.95
CA VAL A 618 1.08 24.98 24.69
C VAL A 618 2.17 24.33 25.54
N GLY A 619 1.77 23.34 26.35
CA GLY A 619 2.65 22.49 27.16
C GLY A 619 3.17 23.11 28.45
N PHE A 620 2.58 24.23 28.90
CA PHE A 620 2.95 24.86 30.16
C PHE A 620 2.04 24.42 31.29
N THR A 621 2.61 24.20 32.45
CA THR A 621 1.85 24.09 33.70
C THR A 621 1.52 25.47 34.24
N GLY A 622 0.48 25.56 35.08
CA GLY A 622 0.13 26.79 35.79
C GLY A 622 1.13 27.20 36.88
N ARG A 623 2.30 26.55 37.00
CA ARG A 623 3.22 26.76 38.12
C ARG A 623 4.26 27.88 37.84
N PRO A 624 4.58 28.72 38.85
CA PRO A 624 3.92 28.82 40.14
C PRO A 624 2.57 29.55 40.03
N ALA A 625 1.50 28.92 40.54
CA ALA A 625 0.12 29.42 40.35
C ALA A 625 -0.11 30.83 40.90
N ILE A 626 0.59 31.19 41.99
CA ILE A 626 0.49 32.50 42.63
C ILE A 626 0.83 33.67 41.69
N ASP A 627 1.71 33.45 40.71
CA ASP A 627 2.13 34.47 39.74
C ASP A 627 1.44 34.26 38.39
N THR A 628 1.34 33.01 37.94
CA THR A 628 0.88 32.66 36.60
C THR A 628 -0.63 32.85 36.44
N VAL A 629 -1.46 32.48 37.43
CA VAL A 629 -2.92 32.63 37.36
C VAL A 629 -3.32 34.11 37.28
N PRO A 630 -2.82 35.03 38.15
CA PRO A 630 -3.13 36.44 38.02
C PRO A 630 -2.65 37.03 36.69
N ALA A 631 -1.46 36.66 36.20
CA ALA A 631 -0.97 37.13 34.92
C ALA A 631 -1.84 36.67 33.75
N ALA A 632 -2.25 35.40 33.72
CA ALA A 632 -3.14 34.84 32.71
C ALA A 632 -4.52 35.53 32.71
N SER A 633 -5.05 35.87 33.89
CA SER A 633 -6.36 36.53 34.02
C SER A 633 -6.45 37.89 33.31
N LEU A 634 -5.32 38.61 33.13
CA LEU A 634 -5.26 39.86 32.37
C LEU A 634 -5.57 39.68 30.87
N TYR A 635 -5.52 38.45 30.38
CA TYR A 635 -5.72 38.07 28.98
C TYR A 635 -6.97 37.18 28.80
N ALA A 636 -7.88 37.15 29.79
CA ALA A 636 -9.12 36.41 29.73
C ALA A 636 -9.94 36.74 28.46
N GLY A 637 -10.54 35.71 27.86
CA GLY A 637 -11.32 35.82 26.62
C GLY A 637 -10.50 35.92 25.32
N ARG A 638 -9.16 35.97 25.41
CA ARG A 638 -8.27 35.87 24.24
C ARG A 638 -7.09 34.91 24.43
N LEU A 639 -6.94 34.32 25.61
CA LEU A 639 -5.90 33.36 25.94
C LEU A 639 -6.48 31.95 25.86
N GLY A 640 -5.94 31.09 25.00
CA GLY A 640 -6.19 29.65 24.98
C GLY A 640 -4.98 28.88 25.53
N TRP A 641 -5.23 27.80 26.25
CA TRP A 641 -4.20 27.05 26.94
C TRP A 641 -4.38 25.55 26.71
N PHE A 642 -3.33 24.89 26.23
CA PHE A 642 -3.27 23.45 25.97
C PHE A 642 -2.16 22.83 26.81
N ASP A 643 -2.46 21.80 27.59
CA ASP A 643 -1.44 21.09 28.38
C ASP A 643 -1.81 19.62 28.61
N HIS A 644 -0.86 18.83 29.09
CA HIS A 644 -1.04 17.41 29.43
C HIS A 644 -0.46 17.03 30.80
N HIS A 645 0.25 17.93 31.47
CA HIS A 645 0.83 17.65 32.77
C HIS A 645 -0.26 17.48 33.85
N ASP A 646 0.11 16.83 34.95
CA ASP A 646 -0.76 16.72 36.12
C ASP A 646 -0.71 18.00 36.96
N TRP A 647 -1.85 18.70 37.03
CA TRP A 647 -1.99 19.93 37.79
C TRP A 647 -2.60 19.62 39.15
N PRO A 648 -2.17 20.29 40.23
CA PRO A 648 -2.95 20.31 41.46
C PRO A 648 -4.39 20.74 41.13
N PRO A 649 -5.42 20.01 41.60
CA PRO A 649 -6.81 20.32 41.27
C PRO A 649 -7.19 21.79 41.57
N GLU A 650 -6.64 22.35 42.65
CA GLU A 650 -6.82 23.74 43.05
C GLU A 650 -6.27 24.74 42.03
N ASP A 651 -5.09 24.46 41.46
CA ASP A 651 -4.44 25.33 40.46
C ASP A 651 -5.21 25.27 39.13
N LEU A 652 -5.68 24.08 38.76
CA LEU A 652 -6.49 23.88 37.56
C LEU A 652 -7.83 24.61 37.66
N GLU A 653 -8.52 24.50 38.80
CA GLU A 653 -9.77 25.22 39.06
C GLU A 653 -9.54 26.74 39.08
N ALA A 654 -8.48 27.22 39.74
CA ALA A 654 -8.11 28.62 39.75
C ALA A 654 -7.86 29.16 38.33
N MET A 655 -7.15 28.41 37.49
CA MET A 655 -6.91 28.78 36.09
C MET A 655 -8.19 28.79 35.26
N ARG A 656 -9.06 27.78 35.39
CA ARG A 656 -10.38 27.76 34.71
C ARG A 656 -11.21 28.98 35.07
N ASN A 657 -11.23 29.36 36.34
CA ASN A 657 -11.94 30.55 36.81
C ASN A 657 -11.31 31.85 36.28
N ALA A 658 -9.99 31.88 36.10
CA ALA A 658 -9.26 33.06 35.64
C ALA A 658 -9.42 33.35 34.14
N ILE A 659 -9.39 32.32 33.28
CA ILE A 659 -9.36 32.52 31.81
C ILE A 659 -10.61 31.99 31.08
N GLY A 660 -11.49 31.26 31.77
CA GLY A 660 -12.63 30.55 31.20
C GLY A 660 -12.33 29.06 31.01
N ALA A 661 -13.28 28.19 31.35
CA ALA A 661 -13.10 26.75 31.27
C ALA A 661 -12.96 26.26 29.82
N GLU A 662 -13.63 26.92 28.88
CA GLU A 662 -13.54 26.70 27.44
C GLU A 662 -12.19 27.07 26.84
N ASN A 663 -11.40 27.87 27.55
CA ASN A 663 -10.09 28.35 27.12
C ASN A 663 -8.93 27.54 27.71
N LEU A 664 -9.23 26.52 28.52
CA LEU A 664 -8.23 25.64 29.15
C LEU A 664 -8.52 24.19 28.82
N THR A 665 -7.71 23.60 27.95
CA THR A 665 -7.76 22.17 27.59
C THR A 665 -6.57 21.46 28.21
N VAL A 666 -6.80 20.66 29.24
CA VAL A 666 -5.75 19.87 29.91
C VAL A 666 -6.11 18.40 29.83
N GLU A 667 -5.29 17.63 29.13
CA GLU A 667 -5.43 16.18 28.94
C GLU A 667 -4.41 15.45 29.82
N VAL A 668 -4.73 15.33 31.11
CA VAL A 668 -3.76 14.86 32.11
C VAL A 668 -3.19 13.49 31.77
N GLY A 669 -1.86 13.43 31.72
CA GLY A 669 -1.01 12.25 31.58
C GLY A 669 -1.19 11.47 30.28
N THR A 670 -1.61 12.12 29.20
CA THR A 670 -1.41 11.62 27.82
C THR A 670 0.06 11.60 27.41
N GLY A 671 0.93 12.30 28.15
CA GLY A 671 2.35 12.49 27.80
C GLY A 671 2.56 13.38 26.56
N SER A 672 1.51 14.04 26.08
CA SER A 672 1.58 14.90 24.88
C SER A 672 0.44 15.91 24.84
N SER A 673 0.75 17.14 24.41
CA SER A 673 -0.22 18.21 24.15
C SER A 673 -0.86 18.09 22.77
N VAL A 674 -0.37 17.19 21.90
CA VAL A 674 -0.86 17.01 20.53
C VAL A 674 -2.33 16.57 20.49
N PRO A 675 -2.81 15.57 21.27
CA PRO A 675 -4.23 15.20 21.28
C PRO A 675 -5.15 16.37 21.67
N ALA A 676 -4.77 17.14 22.69
CA ALA A 676 -5.51 18.31 23.15
C ALA A 676 -5.65 19.36 22.03
N VAL A 677 -4.54 19.65 21.34
CA VAL A 677 -4.54 20.56 20.19
C VAL A 677 -5.38 19.98 19.05
N LEU A 678 -5.27 18.69 18.72
CA LEU A 678 -6.01 18.11 17.60
C LEU A 678 -7.52 18.04 17.84
N ALA A 679 -7.96 17.83 19.09
CA ALA A 679 -9.37 17.79 19.45
C ALA A 679 -10.08 19.14 19.22
N ASP A 680 -9.36 20.25 19.43
CA ASP A 680 -9.85 21.61 19.19
C ASP A 680 -9.90 21.99 17.68
N ARG A 681 -9.28 21.19 16.80
CA ARG A 681 -9.02 21.59 15.40
C ARG A 681 -9.96 20.95 14.41
N ALA A 682 -10.53 21.78 13.54
CA ALA A 682 -11.44 21.34 12.48
C ALA A 682 -10.72 20.84 11.20
N ARG A 683 -9.43 21.18 10.99
CA ARG A 683 -8.73 20.91 9.71
C ARG A 683 -7.47 20.07 9.90
N ARG A 684 -7.57 18.79 9.52
CA ARG A 684 -6.38 17.94 9.32
C ARG A 684 -5.94 18.00 7.86
N SER A 685 -4.69 18.39 7.65
CA SER A 685 -4.04 18.29 6.35
C SER A 685 -3.16 17.04 6.32
N ARG A 686 -2.94 16.44 5.14
CA ARG A 686 -2.00 15.30 4.99
C ARG A 686 -0.60 15.61 5.52
N PHE A 687 -0.18 16.88 5.46
CA PHE A 687 1.11 17.28 6.01
C PHE A 687 1.09 17.38 7.54
N SER A 688 0.00 17.89 8.14
CA SER A 688 -0.18 17.85 9.59
C SER A 688 -0.18 16.41 10.11
N ASP A 689 -0.82 15.47 9.41
CA ASP A 689 -0.79 14.05 9.75
C ASP A 689 0.64 13.49 9.70
N LYS A 690 1.47 13.92 8.74
CA LYS A 690 2.89 13.53 8.67
C LYS A 690 3.72 14.08 9.84
N LEU A 691 3.42 15.28 10.34
CA LEU A 691 4.07 15.82 11.54
C LEU A 691 3.63 15.06 12.80
N VAL A 692 2.36 14.66 12.86
CA VAL A 692 1.86 13.80 13.94
C VAL A 692 2.59 12.45 13.88
N GLU A 693 2.62 11.78 12.73
CA GLU A 693 3.36 10.52 12.56
C GLU A 693 4.85 10.64 12.93
N LEU A 694 5.48 11.79 12.67
CA LEU A 694 6.86 12.06 13.07
C LEU A 694 7.01 12.07 14.59
N ILE A 695 6.18 12.84 15.32
CA ILE A 695 6.30 12.98 16.79
C ILE A 695 5.84 11.73 17.55
N THR A 696 4.93 10.95 16.96
CA THR A 696 4.36 9.76 17.59
C THR A 696 5.07 8.46 17.22
N GLY A 697 6.14 8.52 16.41
CA GLY A 697 6.87 7.34 15.96
C GLY A 697 6.07 6.43 15.02
N GLY A 698 5.02 6.95 14.38
CA GLY A 698 4.22 6.28 13.34
C GLY A 698 4.74 6.50 11.92
N PHE A 699 5.88 7.16 11.77
CA PHE A 699 6.47 7.52 10.50
C PHE A 699 7.03 6.32 9.73
N SER A 700 6.91 6.31 8.39
CA SER A 700 7.51 5.26 7.58
C SER A 700 9.04 5.37 7.57
N GLN A 701 9.76 4.24 7.44
CA GLN A 701 11.23 4.24 7.35
C GLN A 701 11.72 5.15 6.22
N HIS A 702 11.11 5.02 5.05
CA HIS A 702 11.42 5.86 3.89
C HIS A 702 11.27 7.35 4.21
N ASP A 703 10.14 7.77 4.80
CA ASP A 703 9.95 9.19 5.09
C ASP A 703 10.93 9.67 6.19
N TYR A 704 11.21 8.82 7.18
CA TYR A 704 12.14 9.14 8.26
C TYR A 704 13.55 9.39 7.76
N GLU A 705 14.05 8.52 6.88
CA GLU A 705 15.34 8.68 6.23
C GLU A 705 15.35 9.89 5.29
N ARG A 706 14.27 10.09 4.54
CA ARG A 706 14.18 11.17 3.55
C ARG A 706 14.18 12.57 4.16
N TRP A 707 13.49 12.77 5.28
CA TRP A 707 13.43 14.09 5.93
C TRP A 707 13.16 14.06 7.44
N GLY A 708 12.50 13.01 7.94
CA GLY A 708 12.07 12.94 9.34
C GLY A 708 13.23 13.07 10.34
N ARG A 709 14.37 12.43 10.08
CA ARG A 709 15.56 12.49 10.97
C ARG A 709 16.11 13.91 11.13
N VAL A 710 16.23 14.65 10.03
CA VAL A 710 16.71 16.04 10.04
C VAL A 710 15.75 16.92 10.83
N TRP A 711 14.46 16.81 10.56
CA TRP A 711 13.45 17.62 11.21
C TRP A 711 13.22 17.23 12.68
N TRP A 712 13.38 15.97 13.04
CA TRP A 712 13.40 15.50 14.42
C TRP A 712 14.49 16.19 15.23
N GLN A 713 15.74 16.22 14.72
CA GLN A 713 16.83 16.93 15.36
C GLN A 713 16.53 18.43 15.48
N ARG A 714 16.11 19.07 14.38
CA ARG A 714 15.82 20.50 14.36
C ARG A 714 14.70 20.92 15.32
N LEU A 715 13.67 20.11 15.50
CA LEU A 715 12.65 20.36 16.52
C LEU A 715 13.26 20.38 17.92
N GLY A 716 14.24 19.51 18.20
CA GLY A 716 15.03 19.56 19.43
C GLY A 716 15.89 20.83 19.55
N GLU A 717 16.49 21.30 18.46
CA GLU A 717 17.28 22.55 18.42
C GLU A 717 16.42 23.81 18.54
N ILE A 718 15.17 23.76 18.09
CA ILE A 718 14.19 24.82 18.29
C ILE A 718 13.77 24.85 19.76
N ALA A 719 13.45 23.68 20.33
CA ALA A 719 13.09 23.54 21.74
C ALA A 719 14.21 24.01 22.68
N SER A 720 15.47 23.74 22.36
CA SER A 720 16.61 24.08 23.23
C SER A 720 17.01 25.56 23.23
N ARG A 721 16.44 26.39 22.35
CA ARG A 721 16.80 27.80 22.25
C ARG A 721 15.59 28.68 22.60
N PRO A 722 15.54 29.35 23.76
CA PRO A 722 14.41 30.19 24.13
C PRO A 722 14.28 31.44 23.23
N GLY A 723 13.09 32.04 23.19
CA GLY A 723 12.78 33.27 22.45
C GLY A 723 11.95 33.08 21.17
N ASP A 724 11.96 34.07 20.29
CA ASP A 724 11.23 34.03 19.01
C ASP A 724 11.84 33.00 18.05
N ARG A 725 11.00 32.08 17.57
CA ARG A 725 11.36 30.96 16.69
C ARG A 725 10.58 30.95 15.39
N LYS A 726 9.87 32.04 15.08
CA LYS A 726 9.02 32.10 13.88
C LYS A 726 9.76 31.82 12.57
N SER A 727 11.02 32.26 12.44
CA SER A 727 11.86 31.95 11.26
C SER A 727 12.20 30.48 11.15
N ASP A 728 12.48 29.85 12.29
CA ASP A 728 12.99 28.47 12.36
C ASP A 728 11.88 27.46 12.00
N ILE A 729 10.62 27.78 12.31
CA ILE A 729 9.46 26.95 11.97
C ILE A 729 8.82 27.31 10.61
N ALA A 730 9.28 28.34 9.93
CA ALA A 730 8.65 28.82 8.69
C ALA A 730 8.48 27.71 7.63
N PRO A 731 9.47 26.82 7.39
CA PRO A 731 9.30 25.70 6.45
C PRO A 731 8.19 24.72 6.86
N LEU A 732 7.98 24.52 8.17
CA LEU A 732 6.93 23.65 8.69
C LEU A 732 5.53 24.29 8.58
N LEU A 733 5.44 25.62 8.49
CA LEU A 733 4.19 26.34 8.32
C LEU A 733 3.75 26.44 6.86
N SER A 734 4.66 26.82 5.97
CA SER A 734 4.35 27.09 4.55
C SER A 734 4.68 25.95 3.59
N GLY A 735 5.57 25.04 4.00
CA GLY A 735 6.09 23.99 3.13
C GLY A 735 5.17 22.78 2.96
N ARG A 736 5.59 21.91 2.04
CA ARG A 736 5.10 20.54 1.84
C ARG A 736 6.17 19.54 2.31
N PRO A 737 5.81 18.27 2.55
CA PRO A 737 6.80 17.22 2.84
C PRO A 737 7.93 17.12 1.81
N SER A 738 7.64 17.42 0.54
CA SER A 738 8.65 17.48 -0.53
C SER A 738 9.68 18.59 -0.33
N ASP A 739 9.26 19.73 0.21
CA ASP A 739 10.14 20.88 0.42
C ASP A 739 11.06 20.60 1.61
N LEU A 740 10.52 19.97 2.66
CA LEU A 740 11.31 19.48 3.78
C LEU A 740 12.34 18.43 3.34
N ALA A 741 11.99 17.55 2.41
CA ALA A 741 12.91 16.59 1.83
C ALA A 741 14.02 17.27 1.02
N LYS A 742 13.69 18.25 0.19
CA LYS A 742 14.70 19.03 -0.55
C LYS A 742 15.66 19.75 0.40
N GLU A 743 15.14 20.30 1.48
CA GLU A 743 15.97 20.94 2.51
C GLU A 743 16.83 19.93 3.27
N ALA A 744 16.26 18.78 3.65
CA ALA A 744 16.96 17.69 4.33
C ALA A 744 18.08 17.09 3.47
N MET A 745 17.88 16.94 2.16
CA MET A 745 18.90 16.47 1.22
C MET A 745 20.13 17.39 1.15
N ASN A 746 19.94 18.68 1.41
CA ASN A 746 21.01 19.68 1.41
C ASN A 746 21.61 19.90 2.81
N ALA A 747 21.00 19.34 3.86
CA ALA A 747 21.48 19.46 5.23
C ALA A 747 22.49 18.36 5.55
N GLU A 748 23.42 18.65 6.46
CA GLU A 748 24.28 17.60 7.01
C GLU A 748 23.42 16.58 7.77
N LEU A 749 23.66 15.29 7.52
CA LEU A 749 22.88 14.23 8.13
C LEU A 749 23.12 14.22 9.65
N PRO A 750 22.06 14.28 10.49
CA PRO A 750 22.16 14.17 11.94
C PRO A 750 22.97 12.96 12.38
N PRO A 751 23.63 12.96 13.55
CA PRO A 751 24.03 11.70 14.17
C PRO A 751 22.81 10.80 14.44
N PRO A 752 22.98 9.47 14.53
CA PRO A 752 21.88 8.60 14.93
C PRO A 752 21.38 9.02 16.32
N PRO A 753 20.06 9.02 16.55
CA PRO A 753 19.51 9.43 17.83
C PRO A 753 19.85 8.37 18.90
N PRO A 754 19.99 8.74 20.18
CA PRO A 754 20.46 7.85 21.25
C PRO A 754 19.61 6.59 21.42
N GLU A 755 18.33 6.66 21.07
CA GLU A 755 17.38 5.54 21.04
C GLU A 755 17.86 4.39 20.15
N VAL A 756 18.59 4.68 19.06
CA VAL A 756 19.17 3.65 18.20
C VAL A 756 20.24 2.85 18.94
N ALA A 757 21.13 3.52 19.67
CA ALA A 757 22.16 2.86 20.47
C ALA A 757 21.53 2.10 21.65
N TYR A 758 20.54 2.70 22.32
CA TYR A 758 19.77 2.09 23.40
C TYR A 758 19.12 0.78 22.95
N VAL A 759 18.38 0.83 21.84
CA VAL A 759 17.67 -0.34 21.33
C VAL A 759 18.64 -1.38 20.77
N ALA A 760 19.73 -0.98 20.09
CA ALA A 760 20.71 -1.93 19.56
C ALA A 760 21.47 -2.68 20.67
N GLY A 761 21.70 -2.03 21.82
CA GLY A 761 22.51 -2.56 22.92
C GLY A 761 21.77 -3.48 23.91
N ARG A 762 20.46 -3.69 23.77
CA ARG A 762 19.63 -4.42 24.74
C ARG A 762 18.66 -5.37 24.07
N ASP A 763 18.47 -6.56 24.60
CA ASP A 763 17.36 -7.41 24.15
C ASP A 763 16.08 -7.07 24.89
N PHE A 764 14.97 -7.06 24.16
CA PHE A 764 13.65 -6.74 24.67
C PHE A 764 12.80 -7.99 24.71
N ARG A 765 11.83 -8.01 25.64
CA ARG A 765 10.86 -9.10 25.69
C ARG A 765 9.96 -9.04 24.47
N VAL A 766 9.86 -10.15 23.76
CA VAL A 766 8.91 -10.36 22.68
C VAL A 766 7.80 -11.30 23.16
N VAL A 767 6.56 -10.87 23.00
CA VAL A 767 5.36 -11.65 23.32
C VAL A 767 4.71 -12.08 22.02
N HIS A 768 4.56 -13.40 21.83
CA HIS A 768 3.93 -13.98 20.63
C HIS A 768 2.50 -14.43 20.94
N PHE A 769 1.56 -14.11 20.06
CA PHE A 769 0.15 -14.48 20.23
C PHE A 769 -0.60 -14.47 18.90
N GLY A 770 -1.42 -15.49 18.63
CA GLY A 770 -2.35 -15.49 17.50
C GLY A 770 -1.72 -15.27 16.11
N GLY A 771 -0.45 -15.61 15.90
CA GLY A 771 0.29 -15.32 14.65
C GLY A 771 0.89 -13.91 14.57
N ASN A 772 0.72 -13.12 15.62
CA ASN A 772 1.28 -11.78 15.80
C ASN A 772 2.35 -11.78 16.89
N SER A 773 3.09 -10.68 16.98
CA SER A 773 4.10 -10.46 18.02
C SER A 773 4.02 -9.01 18.50
N LEU A 774 4.42 -8.78 19.75
CA LEU A 774 4.54 -7.47 20.40
C LEU A 774 5.91 -7.40 21.08
N VAL A 775 6.64 -6.30 20.91
CA VAL A 775 7.86 -6.01 21.67
C VAL A 775 7.54 -5.12 22.87
N VAL A 776 8.03 -5.47 24.06
CA VAL A 776 7.87 -4.68 25.29
C VAL A 776 9.13 -3.86 25.52
N VAL A 777 8.98 -2.54 25.58
CA VAL A 777 10.07 -1.56 25.56
C VAL A 777 9.99 -0.66 26.80
N PRO A 778 10.63 -1.01 27.92
CA PRO A 778 10.89 -0.04 28.98
C PRO A 778 11.84 1.03 28.41
N VAL A 779 11.57 2.30 28.67
CA VAL A 779 12.33 3.44 28.14
C VAL A 779 12.83 4.31 29.30
N PRO A 780 14.13 4.61 29.39
CA PRO A 780 14.66 5.62 30.32
C PRO A 780 14.03 7.00 30.10
N ASP A 781 13.86 7.79 31.16
CA ASP A 781 13.23 9.11 31.11
C ASP A 781 13.96 10.13 30.20
N ASP A 782 15.23 9.90 29.89
CA ASP A 782 16.04 10.76 29.03
C ASP A 782 15.91 10.44 27.53
N LEU A 783 15.21 9.36 27.18
CA LEU A 783 15.02 8.91 25.80
C LEU A 783 13.60 9.12 25.32
N ASP A 784 13.42 9.30 24.02
CA ASP A 784 12.08 9.44 23.46
C ASP A 784 11.33 8.10 23.44
N LEU A 785 10.16 8.07 24.09
CA LEU A 785 9.29 6.90 24.22
C LEU A 785 8.86 6.35 22.85
N HIS A 786 8.40 7.24 21.96
CA HIS A 786 7.82 6.88 20.68
C HIS A 786 8.88 6.37 19.69
N LEU A 787 10.02 7.06 19.64
CA LEU A 787 11.14 6.69 18.80
C LEU A 787 11.79 5.38 19.27
N SER A 788 11.97 5.19 20.58
CA SER A 788 12.46 3.92 21.15
C SER A 788 11.56 2.75 20.79
N ALA A 789 10.24 2.93 20.93
CA ALA A 789 9.25 1.92 20.59
C ALA A 789 9.32 1.54 19.09
N ARG A 790 9.44 2.53 18.21
CA ARG A 790 9.56 2.32 16.76
C ARG A 790 10.85 1.58 16.39
N VAL A 791 12.00 2.05 16.87
CA VAL A 791 13.29 1.42 16.56
C VAL A 791 13.31 -0.04 17.04
N ALA A 792 12.65 -0.34 18.17
CA ALA A 792 12.48 -1.72 18.63
C ALA A 792 11.62 -2.55 17.65
N ARG A 793 10.46 -2.04 17.22
CA ARG A 793 9.62 -2.73 16.21
C ARG A 793 10.41 -3.08 14.95
N GLU A 794 11.14 -2.11 14.42
CA GLU A 794 12.00 -2.28 13.24
C GLU A 794 13.08 -3.33 13.47
N ARG A 795 13.83 -3.25 14.57
CA ARG A 795 14.92 -4.20 14.89
C ARG A 795 14.42 -5.64 14.99
N PHE A 796 13.27 -5.87 15.60
CA PHE A 796 12.74 -7.22 15.78
C PHE A 796 11.87 -7.70 14.61
N GLY A 797 11.58 -6.84 13.62
CA GLY A 797 10.65 -7.17 12.53
C GLY A 797 9.22 -7.40 13.03
N ILE A 798 8.82 -6.69 14.08
CA ILE A 798 7.54 -6.86 14.78
C ILE A 798 6.66 -5.63 14.55
N ARG A 799 5.35 -5.86 14.39
CA ARG A 799 4.40 -4.80 14.02
C ARG A 799 3.82 -4.01 15.19
N MET A 800 3.91 -4.53 16.41
CA MET A 800 3.35 -3.90 17.61
C MET A 800 4.42 -3.72 18.67
N SER A 801 4.31 -2.64 19.43
CA SER A 801 5.13 -2.39 20.61
C SER A 801 4.25 -1.93 21.77
N LEU A 802 4.64 -2.33 22.98
CA LEU A 802 4.16 -1.74 24.21
C LEU A 802 5.35 -1.05 24.86
N ALA A 803 5.32 0.27 24.96
CA ALA A 803 6.41 1.08 25.50
C ALA A 803 5.94 1.90 26.70
N PHE A 804 6.82 2.09 27.69
CA PHE A 804 6.54 2.89 28.88
C PHE A 804 7.84 3.44 29.47
N HIS A 805 7.78 4.58 30.14
CA HIS A 805 8.91 5.09 30.91
C HIS A 805 9.10 4.32 32.22
N GLU A 806 10.34 4.03 32.59
CA GLU A 806 10.63 3.28 33.82
C GLU A 806 10.22 4.11 35.05
N GLY A 807 9.19 3.66 35.77
CA GLY A 807 8.70 4.37 36.95
C GLY A 807 7.50 5.29 36.68
N GLU A 808 6.97 5.29 35.46
CA GLU A 808 5.72 5.98 35.13
C GLU A 808 4.53 5.01 34.97
N GLU A 809 3.32 5.57 34.94
CA GLU A 809 2.07 4.83 34.74
C GLU A 809 1.59 4.86 33.28
N LEU A 810 2.18 5.72 32.44
CA LEU A 810 1.80 5.84 31.04
C LEU A 810 2.36 4.67 30.23
N VAL A 811 1.47 3.98 29.54
CA VAL A 811 1.83 2.90 28.61
C VAL A 811 1.29 3.24 27.22
N VAL A 812 2.19 3.19 26.23
CA VAL A 812 1.90 3.46 24.82
C VAL A 812 1.89 2.16 24.03
N LEU A 813 0.80 1.95 23.31
CA LEU A 813 0.64 0.88 22.33
C LEU A 813 0.87 1.45 20.94
N GLY A 814 2.01 1.07 20.35
CA GLY A 814 2.41 1.48 18.99
C GLY A 814 2.19 0.35 17.99
N GLY A 815 1.80 0.71 16.77
CA GLY A 815 1.66 -0.24 15.66
C GLY A 815 2.13 0.36 14.33
N ASP A 816 2.72 -0.48 13.48
CA ASP A 816 3.10 -0.06 12.14
C ASP A 816 1.90 -0.10 11.19
N GLU A 817 1.46 1.08 10.74
CA GLU A 817 0.45 1.20 9.69
C GLU A 817 1.07 0.94 8.31
N THR A 818 1.45 -0.31 8.03
CA THR A 818 1.81 -0.69 6.65
C THR A 818 0.55 -0.72 5.80
N ARG A 819 0.43 0.23 4.86
CA ARG A 819 -0.67 0.32 3.89
C ARG A 819 -0.83 -1.01 3.15
N GLY A 820 -1.82 -1.82 3.52
CA GLY A 820 -2.20 -3.01 2.73
C GLY A 820 -2.59 -4.28 3.50
N LYS A 821 -2.42 -4.35 4.82
CA LYS A 821 -2.91 -5.49 5.64
C LYS A 821 -3.83 -4.97 6.75
N ARG A 822 -4.84 -5.77 7.15
CA ARG A 822 -5.80 -5.43 8.23
C ARG A 822 -5.03 -4.84 9.41
N LEU A 823 -5.32 -3.56 9.72
CA LEU A 823 -4.73 -2.82 10.82
C LEU A 823 -5.25 -3.40 12.13
N PHE A 824 -4.39 -3.46 13.15
CA PHE A 824 -4.87 -3.65 14.52
C PHE A 824 -5.65 -2.40 14.92
N ASP A 825 -6.89 -2.55 15.39
CA ASP A 825 -7.60 -1.45 16.01
C ASP A 825 -7.08 -1.26 17.44
N LEU A 826 -5.94 -0.58 17.54
CA LEU A 826 -5.29 -0.30 18.83
C LEU A 826 -6.18 0.57 19.74
N GLY A 827 -7.06 1.40 19.15
CA GLY A 827 -8.03 2.19 19.90
C GLY A 827 -9.07 1.30 20.59
N SER A 828 -9.67 0.37 19.85
CA SER A 828 -10.59 -0.62 20.43
C SER A 828 -9.90 -1.54 21.44
N MET A 829 -8.63 -1.88 21.22
CA MET A 829 -7.83 -2.64 22.19
C MET A 829 -7.66 -1.90 23.51
N VAL A 830 -7.31 -0.62 23.47
CA VAL A 830 -7.20 0.23 24.66
C VAL A 830 -8.55 0.37 25.37
N GLY A 831 -9.64 0.58 24.63
CA GLY A 831 -10.99 0.63 25.19
C GLY A 831 -11.37 -0.69 25.88
N HIS A 832 -11.01 -1.82 25.30
CA HIS A 832 -11.24 -3.13 25.92
C HIS A 832 -10.44 -3.29 27.22
N LEU A 833 -9.14 -2.97 27.21
CA LEU A 833 -8.28 -3.07 28.39
C LEU A 833 -8.82 -2.22 29.55
N ALA A 834 -9.22 -0.98 29.26
CA ALA A 834 -9.83 -0.09 30.25
C ALA A 834 -11.20 -0.59 30.76
N SER A 835 -12.02 -1.21 29.89
CA SER A 835 -13.30 -1.80 30.32
C SER A 835 -13.13 -3.03 31.22
N LYS A 836 -12.00 -3.72 31.09
CA LYS A 836 -11.73 -5.00 31.77
C LYS A 836 -11.01 -4.81 33.11
N HIS A 837 -10.13 -3.83 33.19
CA HIS A 837 -9.30 -3.57 34.37
C HIS A 837 -9.66 -2.22 34.99
N GLU A 838 -10.20 -2.23 36.20
CA GLU A 838 -10.56 -0.99 36.93
C GLU A 838 -9.37 -0.07 37.21
N TRP A 839 -8.14 -0.58 37.09
CA TRP A 839 -6.88 0.15 37.27
C TRP A 839 -6.23 0.56 35.94
N VAL A 840 -6.97 0.47 34.82
CA VAL A 840 -6.55 0.93 33.50
C VAL A 840 -7.49 2.01 32.99
N ASP A 841 -6.97 3.20 32.70
CA ASP A 841 -7.72 4.24 32.00
C ASP A 841 -7.30 4.29 30.53
N ALA A 842 -8.28 4.31 29.63
CA ALA A 842 -8.05 4.66 28.23
C ALA A 842 -7.83 6.17 28.12
N LEU A 843 -6.73 6.57 27.49
CA LEU A 843 -6.41 7.98 27.26
C LEU A 843 -6.76 8.40 25.83
N ARG A 844 -6.83 9.71 25.60
CA ARG A 844 -7.14 10.31 24.30
C ARG A 844 -6.14 9.92 23.20
N ASN A 845 -6.67 9.75 21.99
CA ASN A 845 -5.97 9.16 20.84
C ASN A 845 -6.25 9.88 19.51
N GLU A 846 -6.62 11.16 19.52
CA GLU A 846 -6.87 11.95 18.31
C GLU A 846 -5.65 12.02 17.38
N ASP A 847 -4.46 11.86 17.95
CA ASP A 847 -3.18 11.74 17.25
C ASP A 847 -2.87 10.31 16.74
N ARG A 848 -3.84 9.40 16.85
CA ARG A 848 -3.78 7.98 16.47
C ARG A 848 -2.80 7.13 17.29
N VAL A 849 -2.42 7.61 18.47
CA VAL A 849 -1.62 6.82 19.39
C VAL A 849 -2.54 6.20 20.43
N ALA A 850 -2.51 4.88 20.54
CA ALA A 850 -3.22 4.16 21.56
C ALA A 850 -2.46 4.24 22.89
N ARG A 851 -3.12 4.76 23.93
CA ARG A 851 -2.52 5.03 25.24
C ARG A 851 -3.40 4.51 26.35
N ILE A 852 -2.77 3.95 27.38
CA ILE A 852 -3.43 3.65 28.65
C ILE A 852 -2.62 4.22 29.81
N ARG A 853 -3.31 4.62 30.87
CA ARG A 853 -2.71 4.77 32.20
C ARG A 853 -2.92 3.48 32.96
N VAL A 854 -1.83 2.88 33.43
CA VAL A 854 -1.85 1.73 34.33
C VAL A 854 -1.53 2.23 35.73
N HIS A 855 -2.55 2.40 36.56
CA HIS A 855 -2.40 2.92 37.92
C HIS A 855 -1.42 2.07 38.73
N ASP A 856 -0.66 2.71 39.62
CA ASP A 856 0.34 2.13 40.51
C ASP A 856 1.39 1.23 39.83
N LEU A 857 1.58 1.32 38.50
CA LEU A 857 2.48 0.44 37.75
C LEU A 857 3.89 0.33 38.37
N PRO A 858 4.54 1.40 38.84
CA PRO A 858 5.87 1.32 39.46
C PRO A 858 5.91 0.47 40.74
N SER A 859 4.81 0.43 41.48
CA SER A 859 4.70 -0.33 42.73
C SER A 859 4.07 -1.72 42.54
N ARG A 860 3.43 -1.96 41.40
CA ARG A 860 2.72 -3.19 41.03
C ARG A 860 3.04 -3.61 39.58
N PRO A 861 4.30 -4.03 39.29
CA PRO A 861 4.70 -4.41 37.94
C PRO A 861 3.92 -5.61 37.38
N GLU A 862 3.31 -6.44 38.24
CA GLU A 862 2.44 -7.54 37.83
C GLU A 862 1.22 -7.08 37.00
N ARG A 863 0.77 -5.82 37.16
CA ARG A 863 -0.31 -5.24 36.35
C ARG A 863 0.04 -5.21 34.86
N LEU A 864 1.31 -4.95 34.53
CA LEU A 864 1.76 -5.01 33.14
C LEU A 864 1.66 -6.43 32.56
N GLU A 865 1.94 -7.46 33.38
CA GLU A 865 1.80 -8.85 32.94
C GLU A 865 0.34 -9.21 32.65
N GLU A 866 -0.60 -8.69 33.43
CA GLU A 866 -2.04 -8.88 33.20
C GLU A 866 -2.49 -8.20 31.90
N VAL A 867 -2.02 -6.97 31.63
CA VAL A 867 -2.26 -6.29 30.35
C VAL A 867 -1.70 -7.11 29.18
N LEU A 868 -0.46 -7.59 29.29
CA LEU A 868 0.18 -8.39 28.24
C LEU A 868 -0.53 -9.72 28.01
N ALA A 869 -0.96 -10.38 29.08
CA ALA A 869 -1.71 -11.63 29.01
C ALA A 869 -3.03 -11.43 28.26
N ASP A 870 -3.72 -10.31 28.52
CA ASP A 870 -4.99 -10.01 27.87
C ASP A 870 -4.86 -9.63 26.40
N ILE A 871 -3.84 -8.85 26.05
CA ILE A 871 -3.48 -8.62 24.64
C ILE A 871 -3.20 -9.96 23.96
N GLY A 872 -2.49 -10.88 24.63
CA GLY A 872 -2.16 -12.20 24.10
C GLY A 872 -3.34 -13.15 23.94
N MET A 873 -4.34 -13.06 24.82
CA MET A 873 -5.53 -13.93 24.81
C MET A 873 -6.65 -13.42 23.89
N GLY A 874 -6.71 -12.11 23.65
CA GLY A 874 -7.81 -11.47 22.93
C GLY A 874 -7.73 -11.60 21.41
N ARG A 875 -8.05 -12.78 20.85
CA ARG A 875 -8.24 -12.90 19.38
C ARG A 875 -9.31 -11.95 18.84
N SER A 876 -10.40 -11.73 19.58
CA SER A 876 -11.46 -10.78 19.22
C SER A 876 -11.02 -9.32 19.28
N ILE A 877 -9.95 -9.00 20.00
CA ILE A 877 -9.41 -7.64 20.15
C ILE A 877 -8.53 -7.27 18.95
N LEU A 878 -7.91 -8.26 18.31
CA LEU A 878 -7.03 -8.08 17.16
C LEU A 878 -7.77 -8.07 15.83
N GLU A 879 -8.95 -8.68 15.78
CA GLU A 879 -9.72 -8.86 14.53
C GLU A 879 -10.79 -7.81 14.28
N GLY A 880 -11.15 -6.99 15.29
CA GLY A 880 -12.01 -5.81 15.16
C GLY A 880 -13.36 -6.08 14.51
#